data_AF-A0A363TTQ2-F1
#
_entry.id   AF-A0A363TTQ2-F1
#
_cell.length_a   1.000
_cell.length_b   1.000
_cell.length_c   1.000
_cell.angle_alpha   90.00
_cell.angle_beta   90.00
_cell.angle_gamma   90.00
#
_symmetry.space_group_name_H-M   'P 1'
#
loop_
_entity.id
_entity.type
_entity.pdbx_description
1 polymer ?
#
loop_
_entity_poly.entity_id
_entity_poly.type
_entity_poly.pdbx_seq_one_letter_code
_entity_poly.pdbx_strand_id
1 'polypeptide(L)'
;MKERMPISKKAPGDRPLSFEEIGRFAALLHEKEAEGRVSDLPPGPMEEILSILRKRPVPEFIGSLLPAKGGAIGQRIARLLQRKEILVSVVDLEERTGFPRENARPTTEILLVRKGKDLLWLGKKLLMEGGDARPCIFITKAFLSKARPNPHLLLQTILHPIVEWTFGMPHMVAVLCESAYNAAASEPDGAGVSDLNRFIAEEAGRDRDFAYFDRILGISYEPDEFRMEELSAAYGSDERRIGDVVSRARALGEHYRNLVEGILAATREEMAREQTAQGRKALDEGDADRALQVLRKISQSPETPGAVRGEADVLIGLAIRSYALDADPAYEGLRMENGSIQVEPLAGRKARELADLLNAAASVVRHRREGAASGDAGDAAMDPLAERGAPRSIHVIADLERPSAKFIDGHDRVHWDLEKSFVESLLAGFSSGSAPEGISALLACRFVRDGAFPDEKLKIDRQIAAAVKGALEGYRFFQSLDGETRAHVAAFCESSGVGDPLYRLFVSLGEETNPARASHRIRRVASRTHSYNYVRYPDTSLAGQVVVITGGGTGMGRAIALQAARSGANVVITGRRPAPLEETRADMDDLIRFLGLTNQTLIVQGDASDPKYVGEMFERIEREFGRIDILYNNAGVSGPVEFGSVYREEHFDLYRDAVNIHLTGAWLASLEAARLMETQPRGGVIVMVGTFYSESIHRHVLHAYPGRLPYTSAQSAKLALGDYLAWMLADRNVTVLSLNPSAVATERIQRGAGVFDRGSQARARIGRKVSPEALERDTLDRTVGHEFVHPRDFARVALGVQNIVFRRTIGGQRLPMGGVTYEQPPGVLPSPAALYRYPDLVGKVALVCLHGSQGGEAPLIEASAKALARSGANVVLAGERTEDLERLALQINSAGGEGNATVCAVNLSRAAEVQELFDGLPRIDYLLHFTGNVDWKRPLTHLPFEEWNAYVDRFGFIPRLLCWQAERRMDRDGADGTIAIVGPDLSGVPSIRERQLVQVFQAMLRPAVATESMERALMRKAQADGTAPAHVSAVNIGLILPGRTDGKNKIAAAAKTAATALWLAEEGKQVSGAVLLPDEQNSLARLPEEPREASGSMAGKVVVVTGGIRNLGKEISLRFAAERATVVAASRYPRAAGGSPEEAEKARAELSAADAALAAMRRFGGRSLWIDADVSRPRKVQALIEETRNRFGRIDAFVNNAGAGG
;
A
#
# COMPACT_ATOMS: atom_id res chain seq x y z
N MET A 1 -43.84 -12.22 15.48
CA MET A 1 -45.02 -12.91 14.92
C MET A 1 -45.13 -12.49 13.46
N LYS A 2 -45.00 -13.47 12.56
CA LYS A 2 -45.44 -13.55 11.14
C LYS A 2 -44.84 -12.51 10.17
N GLU A 3 -43.78 -12.86 9.44
CA GLU A 3 -43.78 -13.67 8.19
C GLU A 3 -44.59 -13.06 7.04
N ARG A 4 -43.87 -12.62 5.99
CA ARG A 4 -43.77 -13.33 4.70
C ARG A 4 -42.31 -13.28 4.24
N MET A 5 -41.48 -14.34 4.35
CA MET A 5 -41.33 -15.46 3.39
C MET A 5 -42.65 -16.07 2.90
N PRO A 6 -42.86 -16.26 1.58
CA PRO A 6 -42.53 -17.54 0.89
C PRO A 6 -41.99 -17.34 -0.56
N ILE A 7 -41.17 -18.19 -1.22
CA ILE A 7 -41.06 -19.66 -1.44
C ILE A 7 -41.76 -20.15 -2.74
N SER A 8 -40.98 -20.83 -3.60
CA SER A 8 -41.30 -22.06 -4.40
C SER A 8 -41.86 -21.97 -5.84
N LYS A 9 -41.13 -22.59 -6.79
CA LYS A 9 -41.61 -23.83 -7.44
C LYS A 9 -40.67 -24.97 -7.02
N LYS A 10 -41.25 -26.00 -6.41
CA LYS A 10 -40.67 -27.26 -5.94
C LYS A 10 -41.52 -28.38 -6.55
N ALA A 11 -40.96 -29.59 -6.70
CA ALA A 11 -41.27 -30.77 -5.85
C ALA A 11 -40.81 -32.10 -6.51
N PRO A 12 -40.74 -33.25 -5.79
CA PRO A 12 -40.43 -33.52 -4.38
C PRO A 12 -39.53 -34.78 -4.18
N GLY A 13 -38.48 -34.69 -3.36
CA GLY A 13 -37.73 -35.85 -2.87
C GLY A 13 -36.27 -35.51 -2.59
N ASP A 14 -35.80 -35.76 -1.37
CA ASP A 14 -34.39 -35.70 -0.94
C ASP A 14 -33.72 -34.31 -0.80
N ARG A 15 -34.07 -33.62 0.29
CA ARG A 15 -33.64 -32.25 0.71
C ARG A 15 -32.11 -32.00 0.70
N PRO A 16 -31.61 -30.96 -0.01
CA PRO A 16 -30.29 -30.34 0.21
C PRO A 16 -30.22 -29.58 1.54
N LEU A 17 -29.04 -29.52 2.17
CA LEU A 17 -28.82 -28.75 3.40
C LEU A 17 -29.12 -27.27 3.19
N SER A 18 -30.03 -26.71 3.99
CA SER A 18 -30.27 -25.27 3.96
C SER A 18 -29.11 -24.50 4.61
N PHE A 19 -28.84 -23.29 4.13
CA PHE A 19 -27.92 -22.36 4.80
C PHE A 19 -28.30 -22.11 6.27
N GLU A 20 -29.58 -22.28 6.61
CA GLU A 20 -30.08 -22.19 7.98
C GLU A 20 -29.60 -23.38 8.85
N GLU A 21 -29.59 -24.60 8.33
CA GLU A 21 -29.04 -25.79 9.02
C GLU A 21 -27.52 -25.68 9.19
N ILE A 22 -26.82 -25.21 8.16
CA ILE A 22 -25.38 -24.93 8.18
C ILE A 22 -25.05 -23.81 9.19
N GLY A 23 -25.90 -22.78 9.27
CA GLY A 23 -25.77 -21.66 10.20
C GLY A 23 -26.04 -22.05 11.65
N ARG A 24 -27.07 -22.87 11.92
CA ARG A 24 -27.36 -23.39 13.28
C ARG A 24 -26.23 -24.29 13.78
N PHE A 25 -25.71 -25.15 12.91
CA PHE A 25 -24.56 -26.01 13.22
C PHE A 25 -23.31 -25.20 13.61
N ALA A 26 -22.96 -24.18 12.82
CA ALA A 26 -21.83 -23.30 13.11
C ALA A 26 -22.03 -22.50 14.41
N ALA A 27 -23.24 -21.99 14.65
CA ALA A 27 -23.56 -21.26 15.88
C ALA A 27 -23.44 -22.12 17.15
N LEU A 28 -23.89 -23.37 17.09
CA LEU A 28 -23.84 -24.32 18.21
C LEU A 28 -22.39 -24.74 18.55
N LEU A 29 -21.52 -24.90 17.53
CA LEU A 29 -20.09 -25.16 17.73
C LEU A 29 -19.38 -23.99 18.42
N HIS A 30 -19.74 -22.77 18.04
CA HIS A 30 -19.18 -21.55 18.65
C HIS A 30 -19.68 -21.31 20.08
N GLU A 31 -20.94 -21.61 20.38
CA GLU A 31 -21.49 -21.52 21.73
C GLU A 31 -20.76 -22.47 22.70
N LYS A 32 -20.43 -23.69 22.26
CA LYS A 32 -19.76 -24.70 23.08
C LYS A 32 -18.25 -24.47 23.26
N GLU A 33 -17.60 -23.80 22.31
CA GLU A 33 -16.23 -23.29 22.48
C GLU A 33 -16.15 -22.29 23.65
N ALA A 34 -17.11 -21.36 23.73
CA ALA A 34 -17.16 -20.33 24.76
C ALA A 34 -17.36 -20.89 26.18
N GLU A 35 -17.93 -22.10 26.31
CA GLU A 35 -18.14 -22.79 27.59
C GLU A 35 -16.88 -23.55 28.10
N GLY A 36 -15.77 -23.55 27.35
CA GLY A 36 -14.49 -24.15 27.77
C GLY A 36 -14.47 -25.69 27.87
N ARG A 37 -15.52 -26.38 27.41
CA ARG A 37 -15.63 -27.84 27.42
C ARG A 37 -15.31 -28.41 26.04
N VAL A 38 -14.03 -28.54 25.72
CA VAL A 38 -13.66 -29.00 24.37
C VAL A 38 -12.63 -30.11 24.43
N SER A 39 -13.13 -31.35 24.51
CA SER A 39 -12.35 -32.52 24.08
C SER A 39 -13.12 -33.52 23.21
N ASP A 40 -14.44 -33.37 23.03
CA ASP A 40 -15.26 -34.12 22.06
C ASP A 40 -16.54 -33.31 21.75
N LEU A 41 -17.08 -33.41 20.52
CA LEU A 41 -18.37 -32.78 20.18
C LEU A 41 -19.50 -33.37 21.06
N PRO A 42 -20.35 -32.53 21.70
CA PRO A 42 -21.45 -33.04 22.53
C PRO A 42 -22.48 -33.83 21.70
N PRO A 43 -23.28 -34.73 22.34
CA PRO A 43 -24.20 -35.63 21.64
C PRO A 43 -25.22 -34.93 20.73
N GLY A 44 -25.72 -33.76 21.12
CA GLY A 44 -26.71 -32.98 20.35
C GLY A 44 -26.24 -32.57 18.94
N PRO A 45 -25.14 -31.80 18.80
CA PRO A 45 -24.58 -31.47 17.47
C PRO A 45 -24.22 -32.70 16.64
N MET A 46 -23.71 -33.76 17.29
CA MET A 46 -23.40 -35.02 16.61
C MET A 46 -24.66 -35.71 16.06
N GLU A 47 -25.76 -35.73 16.82
CA GLU A 47 -27.05 -36.27 16.37
C GLU A 47 -27.63 -35.49 15.18
N GLU A 48 -27.41 -34.18 15.13
CA GLU A 48 -27.82 -33.32 14.00
C GLU A 48 -27.00 -33.63 12.73
N ILE A 49 -25.66 -33.73 12.84
CA ILE A 49 -24.78 -34.19 11.74
C ILE A 49 -25.22 -35.58 11.25
N LEU A 50 -25.45 -36.52 12.18
CA LEU A 50 -25.88 -37.88 11.86
C LEU A 50 -27.25 -37.91 11.16
N SER A 51 -28.18 -37.06 11.58
CA SER A 51 -29.51 -36.90 10.98
C SER A 51 -29.43 -36.39 9.54
N ILE A 52 -28.58 -35.38 9.30
CA ILE A 52 -28.32 -34.80 7.98
C ILE A 52 -27.71 -35.84 7.04
N LEU A 53 -26.66 -36.52 7.49
CA LEU A 53 -25.94 -37.52 6.69
C LEU A 53 -26.81 -38.73 6.37
N ARG A 54 -27.66 -39.20 7.30
CA ARG A 54 -28.56 -40.34 7.05
C ARG A 54 -29.58 -40.10 5.94
N LYS A 55 -29.94 -38.83 5.68
CA LYS A 55 -30.96 -38.43 4.71
C LYS A 55 -30.40 -38.08 3.34
N ARG A 56 -29.08 -38.14 3.15
CA ARG A 56 -28.42 -37.79 1.88
C ARG A 56 -28.41 -38.99 0.92
N PRO A 57 -29.10 -38.94 -0.24
CA PRO A 57 -29.08 -40.01 -1.24
C PRO A 57 -27.69 -40.10 -1.90
N VAL A 58 -27.44 -41.19 -2.61
CA VAL A 58 -26.22 -41.37 -3.41
C VAL A 58 -26.46 -40.77 -4.79
N PRO A 59 -25.55 -39.93 -5.34
CA PRO A 59 -25.67 -39.47 -6.70
C PRO A 59 -25.72 -40.66 -7.64
N GLU A 60 -26.59 -40.60 -8.64
CA GLU A 60 -26.78 -41.67 -9.61
C GLU A 60 -25.45 -42.09 -10.26
N PHE A 61 -24.53 -41.14 -10.48
CA PHE A 61 -23.18 -41.39 -10.98
C PHE A 61 -22.32 -42.28 -10.05
N ILE A 62 -22.42 -42.17 -8.72
CA ILE A 62 -21.66 -43.03 -7.79
C ILE A 62 -22.35 -44.39 -7.66
N GLY A 63 -23.68 -44.42 -7.76
CA GLY A 63 -24.49 -45.63 -7.75
C GLY A 63 -24.19 -46.55 -8.94
N SER A 64 -23.96 -45.98 -10.13
CA SER A 64 -23.63 -46.74 -11.35
C SER A 64 -22.21 -47.33 -11.34
N LEU A 65 -21.25 -46.63 -10.71
CA LEU A 65 -19.83 -47.03 -10.66
C LEU A 65 -19.52 -48.04 -9.54
N LEU A 66 -20.29 -48.07 -8.45
CA LEU A 66 -20.08 -48.99 -7.32
C LEU A 66 -21.40 -49.66 -6.83
N PRO A 67 -22.07 -50.46 -7.67
CA PRO A 67 -23.40 -51.01 -7.37
C PRO A 67 -23.44 -51.86 -6.09
N ALA A 68 -22.38 -52.63 -5.84
CA ALA A 68 -22.25 -53.50 -4.65
C ALA A 68 -22.05 -52.75 -3.32
N LYS A 69 -21.73 -51.44 -3.36
CA LYS A 69 -21.57 -50.57 -2.18
C LYS A 69 -22.67 -49.49 -2.11
N GLY A 70 -23.72 -49.61 -2.92
CA GLY A 70 -24.81 -48.63 -3.12
C GLY A 70 -25.74 -48.37 -1.93
N GLY A 71 -25.28 -48.57 -0.69
CA GLY A 71 -25.94 -47.98 0.46
C GLY A 71 -25.61 -46.48 0.55
N ALA A 72 -26.53 -45.67 1.06
CA ALA A 72 -26.36 -44.21 1.07
C ALA A 72 -25.01 -43.79 1.68
N ILE A 73 -24.16 -43.08 0.91
CA ILE A 73 -22.83 -42.61 1.34
C ILE A 73 -22.94 -41.88 2.69
N GLY A 74 -23.93 -41.00 2.79
CA GLY A 74 -24.22 -40.31 4.04
C GLY A 74 -24.63 -41.26 5.18
N GLN A 75 -25.42 -42.32 4.93
CA GLN A 75 -25.73 -43.33 5.96
C GLN A 75 -24.52 -44.16 6.37
N ARG A 76 -23.56 -44.38 5.48
CA ARG A 76 -22.31 -45.07 5.78
C ARG A 76 -21.40 -44.21 6.65
N ILE A 77 -21.20 -42.95 6.27
CA ILE A 77 -20.46 -41.95 7.04
C ILE A 77 -21.13 -41.73 8.41
N ALA A 78 -22.46 -41.63 8.45
CA ALA A 78 -23.21 -41.53 9.69
C ALA A 78 -23.04 -42.77 10.58
N ARG A 79 -23.04 -43.98 10.02
CA ARG A 79 -22.78 -45.20 10.80
C ARG A 79 -21.38 -45.21 11.41
N LEU A 80 -20.36 -44.78 10.65
CA LEU A 80 -18.97 -44.72 11.09
C LEU A 80 -18.79 -43.72 12.25
N LEU A 81 -19.40 -42.54 12.14
CA LEU A 81 -19.42 -41.53 13.20
C LEU A 81 -20.23 -42.00 14.43
N GLN A 82 -21.39 -42.63 14.20
CA GLN A 82 -22.27 -43.11 15.28
C GLN A 82 -21.64 -44.25 16.10
N ARG A 83 -20.89 -45.15 15.45
CA ARG A 83 -20.15 -46.22 16.12
C ARG A 83 -18.83 -45.73 16.75
N LYS A 84 -18.52 -44.43 16.61
CA LYS A 84 -17.24 -43.83 17.02
C LYS A 84 -16.04 -44.54 16.39
N GLU A 85 -16.22 -45.04 15.17
CA GLU A 85 -15.15 -45.62 14.36
C GLU A 85 -14.31 -44.48 13.72
N ILE A 86 -14.92 -43.31 13.48
CA ILE A 86 -14.24 -42.04 13.21
C ILE A 86 -14.64 -41.03 14.28
N LEU A 87 -13.68 -40.30 14.84
CA LEU A 87 -13.90 -39.24 15.84
C LEU A 87 -13.74 -37.84 15.22
N VAL A 88 -14.45 -36.85 15.73
CA VAL A 88 -14.24 -35.43 15.37
C VAL A 88 -14.00 -34.65 16.65
N SER A 89 -12.84 -33.98 16.73
CA SER A 89 -12.42 -33.27 17.93
C SER A 89 -11.93 -31.86 17.60
N VAL A 90 -12.33 -30.89 18.41
CA VAL A 90 -11.81 -29.52 18.34
C VAL A 90 -10.61 -29.40 19.28
N VAL A 91 -9.51 -28.83 18.81
CA VAL A 91 -8.26 -28.75 19.57
C VAL A 91 -7.70 -27.34 19.65
N ASP A 92 -7.13 -27.05 20.82
CA ASP A 92 -6.34 -25.86 21.07
C ASP A 92 -4.86 -26.23 20.95
N LEU A 93 -4.19 -25.66 19.95
CA LEU A 93 -2.77 -25.93 19.71
C LEU A 93 -1.87 -24.97 20.50
N GLU A 94 -2.40 -24.11 21.37
CA GLU A 94 -1.63 -22.95 21.83
C GLU A 94 -0.74 -23.10 23.07
N GLU A 95 -0.82 -24.15 23.92
CA GLU A 95 0.07 -24.10 25.12
C GLU A 95 0.59 -25.41 25.74
N ARG A 96 0.15 -26.61 25.33
CA ARG A 96 0.56 -27.85 26.06
C ARG A 96 0.77 -29.15 25.29
N THR A 97 0.80 -29.15 23.96
CA THR A 97 0.83 -30.42 23.18
C THR A 97 2.17 -30.77 22.53
N GLY A 98 3.21 -29.94 22.66
CA GLY A 98 4.53 -30.25 22.07
C GLY A 98 4.56 -30.21 20.54
N PHE A 99 3.58 -29.57 19.89
CA PHE A 99 3.53 -29.35 18.44
C PHE A 99 4.18 -28.00 18.07
N PRO A 100 5.33 -27.96 17.37
CA PRO A 100 5.89 -26.71 16.87
C PRO A 100 5.02 -26.14 15.75
N ARG A 101 4.68 -24.84 15.83
CA ARG A 101 3.85 -24.08 14.86
C ARG A 101 4.39 -24.11 13.42
N GLU A 102 5.65 -24.45 13.25
CA GLU A 102 6.42 -24.35 12.00
C GLU A 102 6.01 -25.39 10.94
N ASN A 103 5.30 -26.46 11.33
CA ASN A 103 4.87 -27.54 10.42
C ASN A 103 3.37 -27.52 10.07
N ALA A 104 2.58 -26.56 10.58
CA ALA A 104 1.15 -26.49 10.30
C ALA A 104 0.87 -25.57 9.10
N ARG A 105 0.58 -26.14 7.93
CA ARG A 105 -0.08 -25.36 6.87
C ARG A 105 -1.46 -24.91 7.37
N PRO A 106 -1.94 -23.70 7.03
CA PRO A 106 -3.27 -23.22 7.41
C PRO A 106 -4.41 -23.89 6.62
N THR A 107 -4.14 -25.01 5.95
CA THR A 107 -5.11 -25.85 5.26
C THR A 107 -5.41 -27.06 6.15
N THR A 108 -6.61 -27.04 6.74
CA THR A 108 -7.56 -28.17 6.82
C THR A 108 -7.00 -29.60 6.83
N GLU A 109 -7.44 -30.36 7.84
CA GLU A 109 -7.41 -31.83 7.95
C GLU A 109 -6.08 -32.44 8.43
N ILE A 110 -6.03 -32.76 9.73
CA ILE A 110 -5.15 -33.81 10.20
C ILE A 110 -6.03 -34.98 10.62
N LEU A 111 -6.13 -36.00 9.76
CA LEU A 111 -6.66 -37.29 10.14
C LEU A 111 -5.56 -37.99 10.94
N LEU A 112 -5.56 -37.79 12.26
CA LEU A 112 -4.62 -38.44 13.18
C LEU A 112 -5.22 -39.76 13.66
N VAL A 113 -4.36 -40.68 14.08
CA VAL A 113 -4.80 -41.94 14.68
C VAL A 113 -4.57 -41.85 16.19
N ARG A 114 -5.65 -41.99 16.97
CA ARG A 114 -5.56 -42.08 18.43
C ARG A 114 -5.49 -43.55 18.84
N LYS A 115 -4.49 -43.93 19.65
CA LYS A 115 -4.35 -45.26 20.24
C LYS A 115 -4.18 -45.09 21.76
N GLY A 116 -5.21 -45.42 22.54
CA GLY A 116 -5.22 -45.13 23.98
C GLY A 116 -5.19 -43.62 24.28
N LYS A 117 -4.23 -43.16 25.10
CA LYS A 117 -4.04 -41.73 25.42
C LYS A 117 -3.08 -41.02 24.45
N ASP A 118 -2.45 -41.76 23.56
CA ASP A 118 -1.40 -41.23 22.68
C ASP A 118 -1.99 -40.80 21.33
N LEU A 119 -1.56 -39.61 20.89
CA LEU A 119 -1.83 -39.05 19.57
C LEU A 119 -0.67 -39.43 18.66
N LEU A 120 -0.93 -40.32 17.71
CA LEU A 120 0.09 -40.72 16.73
C LEU A 120 -0.03 -39.81 15.51
N TRP A 121 1.01 -39.03 15.26
CA TRP A 121 1.23 -38.33 13.99
C TRP A 121 2.32 -39.06 13.21
N LEU A 122 1.95 -39.62 12.07
CA LEU A 122 2.91 -40.09 11.08
C LEU A 122 2.66 -39.26 9.82
N GLY A 123 3.62 -38.43 9.44
CA GLY A 123 3.63 -37.64 8.21
C GLY A 123 3.65 -38.47 6.90
N LYS A 124 3.16 -39.71 6.93
CA LYS A 124 2.88 -40.57 5.78
C LYS A 124 1.59 -41.35 6.09
N LYS A 125 0.61 -41.31 5.18
CA LYS A 125 -0.71 -41.98 5.25
C LYS A 125 -0.58 -43.52 5.28
N LEU A 126 -0.01 -44.09 6.35
CA LEU A 126 0.05 -45.53 6.59
C LEU A 126 -1.00 -45.90 7.66
N LEU A 127 -1.95 -46.76 7.29
CA LEU A 127 -2.83 -47.44 8.24
C LEU A 127 -1.99 -48.39 9.08
N MET A 128 -1.99 -48.23 10.41
CA MET A 128 -1.58 -49.33 11.27
C MET A 128 -2.74 -50.30 11.40
N GLU A 129 -2.61 -51.50 10.83
CA GLU A 129 -3.45 -52.64 11.20
C GLU A 129 -3.11 -53.05 12.65
N GLY A 130 -3.95 -52.62 13.59
CA GLY A 130 -3.85 -53.00 15.00
C GLY A 130 -5.08 -52.48 15.75
N GLY A 131 -5.87 -53.39 16.31
CA GLY A 131 -7.28 -53.22 16.70
C GLY A 131 -7.67 -52.13 17.71
N ASP A 132 -6.78 -51.21 18.09
CA ASP A 132 -7.04 -50.11 19.04
C ASP A 132 -6.78 -48.70 18.46
N ALA A 133 -6.45 -48.59 17.17
CA ALA A 133 -6.18 -47.32 16.51
C ALA A 133 -7.46 -46.75 15.84
N ARG A 134 -7.90 -45.54 16.23
CA ARG A 134 -9.10 -44.90 15.67
C ARG A 134 -8.77 -43.60 14.92
N PRO A 135 -9.23 -43.42 13.67
CA PRO A 135 -9.08 -42.17 12.94
C PRO A 135 -9.88 -41.04 13.59
N CYS A 136 -9.24 -39.88 13.74
CA CYS A 136 -9.82 -38.70 14.36
C CYS A 136 -9.52 -37.45 13.53
N ILE A 137 -10.57 -36.69 13.21
CA ILE A 137 -10.52 -35.43 12.47
C ILE A 137 -10.37 -34.30 13.48
N PHE A 138 -9.26 -33.57 13.36
CA PHE A 138 -8.96 -32.45 14.24
C PHE A 138 -9.29 -31.11 13.59
N ILE A 139 -10.08 -30.30 14.28
CA ILE A 139 -10.41 -28.93 13.88
C ILE A 139 -9.76 -27.98 14.89
N THR A 140 -8.87 -27.10 14.43
CA THR A 140 -8.19 -26.17 15.35
C THR A 140 -9.10 -25.01 15.73
N LYS A 141 -9.00 -24.51 16.97
CA LYS A 141 -9.71 -23.29 17.40
C LYS A 141 -9.45 -22.10 16.47
N ALA A 142 -8.20 -21.93 16.04
CA ALA A 142 -7.81 -20.88 15.09
C ALA A 142 -8.52 -21.01 13.73
N PHE A 143 -8.71 -22.24 13.23
CA PHE A 143 -9.46 -22.48 12.00
C PHE A 143 -10.96 -22.21 12.19
N LEU A 144 -11.56 -22.69 13.29
CA LEU A 144 -12.96 -22.41 13.62
C LEU A 144 -13.23 -20.91 13.72
N SER A 145 -12.36 -20.15 14.38
CA SER A 145 -12.49 -18.69 14.50
C SER A 145 -12.39 -17.97 13.15
N LYS A 146 -11.59 -18.50 12.20
CA LYS A 146 -11.42 -17.92 10.86
C LYS A 146 -12.53 -18.33 9.88
N ALA A 147 -13.05 -19.56 10.01
CA ALA A 147 -14.13 -20.09 9.20
C ALA A 147 -15.53 -19.54 9.62
N ARG A 148 -15.59 -18.74 10.69
CA ARG A 148 -16.79 -18.09 11.23
C ARG A 148 -17.71 -17.40 10.20
N PRO A 149 -17.22 -16.72 9.14
CA PRO A 149 -18.08 -16.13 8.10
C PRO A 149 -18.50 -17.12 7.01
N ASN A 150 -17.84 -18.30 6.93
CA ASN A 150 -17.90 -19.23 5.80
C ASN A 150 -18.22 -20.66 6.26
N PRO A 151 -19.45 -20.94 6.74
CA PRO A 151 -19.80 -22.19 7.41
C PRO A 151 -19.85 -23.42 6.48
N HIS A 152 -19.85 -23.21 5.15
CA HIS A 152 -19.67 -24.27 4.15
C HIS A 152 -18.26 -24.87 4.17
N LEU A 153 -17.24 -24.05 4.45
CA LEU A 153 -15.84 -24.47 4.55
C LEU A 153 -15.63 -25.45 5.72
N LEU A 154 -16.36 -25.24 6.82
CA LEU A 154 -16.34 -26.09 8.00
C LEU A 154 -16.95 -27.48 7.75
N LEU A 155 -18.01 -27.55 6.93
CA LEU A 155 -18.64 -28.81 6.53
C LEU A 155 -17.73 -29.62 5.58
N GLN A 156 -17.13 -28.98 4.58
CA GLN A 156 -16.18 -29.63 3.65
C GLN A 156 -14.97 -30.23 4.39
N THR A 157 -14.43 -29.50 5.36
CA THR A 157 -13.30 -29.94 6.21
C THR A 157 -13.60 -31.23 6.99
N ILE A 158 -14.88 -31.55 7.23
CA ILE A 158 -15.32 -32.76 7.92
C ILE A 158 -15.68 -33.86 6.91
N LEU A 159 -16.29 -33.54 5.77
CA LEU A 159 -16.77 -34.53 4.81
C LEU A 159 -15.68 -35.07 3.89
N HIS A 160 -14.77 -34.22 3.39
CA HIS A 160 -13.70 -34.63 2.46
C HIS A 160 -12.79 -35.74 3.02
N PRO A 161 -12.26 -35.68 4.26
CA PRO A 161 -11.44 -36.75 4.82
C PRO A 161 -12.20 -38.05 4.97
N ILE A 162 -13.50 -37.97 5.31
CA ILE A 162 -14.31 -39.16 5.56
C ILE A 162 -14.64 -39.85 4.24
N VAL A 163 -14.90 -39.10 3.17
CA VAL A 163 -15.12 -39.66 1.83
C VAL A 163 -13.83 -40.29 1.29
N GLU A 164 -12.70 -39.59 1.41
CA GLU A 164 -11.38 -40.12 1.07
C GLU A 164 -11.07 -41.41 1.84
N TRP A 165 -11.30 -41.44 3.17
CA TRP A 165 -11.08 -42.62 4.01
C TRP A 165 -12.05 -43.78 3.73
N THR A 166 -13.34 -43.49 3.54
CA THR A 166 -14.39 -44.52 3.39
C THR A 166 -14.35 -45.19 2.01
N PHE A 167 -13.93 -44.45 0.98
CA PHE A 167 -13.99 -44.91 -0.41
C PHE A 167 -12.61 -45.05 -1.08
N GLY A 168 -11.52 -44.62 -0.43
CA GLY A 168 -10.17 -44.72 -0.97
C GLY A 168 -9.92 -43.79 -2.17
N MET A 169 -10.66 -42.67 -2.25
CA MET A 169 -10.60 -41.73 -3.38
C MET A 169 -9.62 -40.58 -3.08
N PRO A 170 -8.78 -40.15 -4.03
CA PRO A 170 -7.90 -38.98 -3.85
C PRO A 170 -8.68 -37.72 -3.46
N HIS A 171 -8.11 -36.87 -2.61
CA HIS A 171 -8.69 -35.60 -2.11
C HIS A 171 -9.42 -34.77 -3.19
N MET A 172 -8.84 -34.60 -4.38
CA MET A 172 -9.46 -33.86 -5.49
C MET A 172 -10.67 -34.58 -6.09
N VAL A 173 -10.64 -35.91 -6.18
CA VAL A 173 -11.80 -36.70 -6.63
C VAL A 173 -12.92 -36.63 -5.60
N ALA A 174 -12.61 -36.54 -4.31
CA ALA A 174 -13.62 -36.31 -3.26
C ALA A 174 -14.29 -34.93 -3.39
N VAL A 175 -13.52 -33.87 -3.65
CA VAL A 175 -14.02 -32.50 -3.91
C VAL A 175 -14.93 -32.46 -5.14
N LEU A 176 -14.54 -33.16 -6.21
CA LEU A 176 -15.29 -33.22 -7.47
C LEU A 176 -16.53 -34.13 -7.37
N CYS A 177 -16.46 -35.23 -6.62
CA CYS A 177 -17.62 -36.06 -6.30
C CYS A 177 -18.67 -35.29 -5.49
N GLU A 178 -18.24 -34.43 -4.55
CA GLU A 178 -19.14 -33.53 -3.82
C GLU A 178 -19.72 -32.43 -4.72
N SER A 179 -18.94 -31.94 -5.69
CA SER A 179 -19.43 -30.96 -6.67
C SER A 179 -20.46 -31.58 -7.65
N ALA A 180 -20.20 -32.80 -8.14
CA ALA A 180 -21.13 -33.57 -8.95
C ALA A 180 -22.38 -34.00 -8.16
N TYR A 181 -22.23 -34.29 -6.86
CA TYR A 181 -23.34 -34.50 -5.91
C TYR A 181 -24.26 -33.27 -5.86
N ASN A 182 -23.68 -32.07 -5.84
CA ASN A 182 -24.42 -30.81 -5.81
C ASN A 182 -25.01 -30.41 -7.18
N ALA A 183 -24.50 -30.98 -8.28
CA ALA A 183 -24.97 -30.72 -9.64
C ALA A 183 -26.16 -31.60 -10.08
N ALA A 184 -26.43 -32.72 -9.38
CA ALA A 184 -27.40 -33.75 -9.79
C ALA A 184 -28.89 -33.39 -9.62
N ALA A 185 -29.25 -32.11 -9.46
CA ALA A 185 -30.64 -31.67 -9.38
C ALA A 185 -30.97 -30.69 -10.51
N SER A 186 -31.16 -31.20 -11.72
CA SER A 186 -32.00 -30.55 -12.73
C SER A 186 -33.43 -31.10 -12.58
N GLU A 187 -34.35 -30.32 -12.03
CA GLU A 187 -35.78 -30.57 -12.24
C GLU A 187 -36.08 -30.45 -13.75
N PRO A 188 -37.04 -31.22 -14.29
CA PRO A 188 -37.29 -31.31 -15.74
C PRO A 188 -37.78 -30.01 -16.39
N ASP A 189 -38.15 -28.99 -15.60
CA ASP A 189 -38.56 -27.67 -16.09
C ASP A 189 -37.41 -26.67 -15.90
N GLY A 190 -36.60 -26.50 -16.95
CA GLY A 190 -35.36 -25.74 -16.92
C GLY A 190 -35.40 -24.39 -16.21
N ALA A 191 -34.52 -24.23 -15.22
CA ALA A 191 -33.93 -22.94 -14.84
C ALA A 191 -32.69 -23.16 -13.96
N GLY A 192 -31.52 -22.83 -14.51
CA GLY A 192 -30.32 -22.45 -13.74
C GLY A 192 -29.23 -23.50 -13.56
N VAL A 193 -28.03 -23.17 -14.04
CA VAL A 193 -26.76 -23.78 -13.61
C VAL A 193 -26.55 -23.45 -12.11
N SER A 194 -26.07 -24.39 -11.29
CA SER A 194 -25.84 -24.12 -9.86
C SER A 194 -24.84 -22.98 -9.65
N ASP A 195 -25.00 -22.20 -8.57
CA ASP A 195 -24.13 -21.05 -8.26
C ASP A 195 -22.64 -21.42 -8.25
N LEU A 196 -22.31 -22.65 -7.84
CA LEU A 196 -20.95 -23.18 -7.84
C LEU A 196 -20.42 -23.40 -9.27
N ASN A 197 -21.26 -23.91 -10.17
CA ASN A 197 -20.90 -24.15 -11.57
C ASN A 197 -20.79 -22.84 -12.37
N ARG A 198 -21.64 -21.84 -12.07
CA ARG A 198 -21.54 -20.48 -12.62
C ARG A 198 -20.24 -19.80 -12.17
N PHE A 199 -19.92 -19.90 -10.88
CA PHE A 199 -18.67 -19.39 -10.32
C PHE A 199 -17.43 -20.03 -10.98
N ILE A 200 -17.43 -21.36 -11.20
CA ILE A 200 -16.33 -22.05 -11.87
C ILE A 200 -16.18 -21.57 -13.33
N ALA A 201 -17.29 -21.39 -14.06
CA ALA A 201 -17.25 -20.95 -15.46
C ALA A 201 -16.82 -19.47 -15.62
N GLU A 202 -17.22 -18.60 -14.69
CA GLU A 202 -16.86 -17.17 -14.69
C GLU A 202 -15.39 -16.91 -14.31
N GLU A 203 -14.85 -17.73 -13.40
CA GLU A 203 -13.50 -17.56 -12.85
C GLU A 203 -12.42 -18.36 -13.61
N ALA A 204 -12.80 -19.41 -14.35
CA ALA A 204 -11.88 -20.16 -15.22
C ALA A 204 -11.16 -19.29 -16.27
N GLY A 205 -11.71 -18.11 -16.60
CA GLY A 205 -11.08 -17.15 -17.51
C GLY A 205 -10.31 -15.99 -16.85
N ARG A 206 -10.26 -15.90 -15.51
CA ARG A 206 -9.79 -14.69 -14.79
C ARG A 206 -8.64 -14.91 -13.82
N ASP A 207 -8.33 -16.15 -13.43
CA ASP A 207 -7.35 -16.46 -12.39
C ASP A 207 -6.16 -17.30 -12.91
N ARG A 208 -4.93 -16.96 -12.50
CA ARG A 208 -3.69 -17.69 -12.88
C ARG A 208 -3.48 -18.97 -12.07
N ASP A 209 -4.06 -19.09 -10.86
CA ASP A 209 -3.99 -20.31 -10.05
C ASP A 209 -4.93 -21.42 -10.57
N PHE A 210 -5.90 -21.08 -11.43
CA PHE A 210 -6.73 -22.04 -12.14
C PHE A 210 -6.06 -22.69 -13.35
N ALA A 211 -4.85 -22.28 -13.76
CA ALA A 211 -4.07 -23.06 -14.73
C ALA A 211 -3.77 -24.49 -14.24
N TYR A 212 -3.88 -24.75 -12.93
CA TYR A 212 -3.90 -26.08 -12.35
C TYR A 212 -5.19 -26.84 -12.68
N PHE A 213 -6.36 -26.22 -12.49
CA PHE A 213 -7.66 -26.79 -12.87
C PHE A 213 -7.86 -26.88 -14.38
N ASP A 214 -7.39 -25.92 -15.17
CA ASP A 214 -7.44 -25.93 -16.63
C ASP A 214 -6.51 -27.02 -17.22
N ARG A 215 -5.40 -27.33 -16.54
CA ARG A 215 -4.57 -28.52 -16.82
C ARG A 215 -5.25 -29.85 -16.47
N ILE A 216 -6.13 -29.86 -15.46
CA ILE A 216 -6.85 -31.06 -14.97
C ILE A 216 -8.19 -31.29 -15.71
N LEU A 217 -8.88 -30.20 -16.07
CA LEU A 217 -10.16 -30.17 -16.79
C LEU A 217 -9.95 -30.12 -18.31
N GLY A 218 -8.78 -29.68 -18.76
CA GLY A 218 -8.34 -29.79 -20.15
C GLY A 218 -8.09 -31.24 -20.56
N ILE A 219 -8.05 -31.45 -21.87
CA ILE A 219 -7.98 -32.76 -22.54
C ILE A 219 -6.69 -33.55 -22.20
N SER A 220 -5.74 -32.96 -21.45
CA SER A 220 -4.37 -33.45 -21.24
C SER A 220 -4.09 -34.11 -19.88
N TYR A 221 -5.08 -34.33 -19.00
CA TYR A 221 -4.84 -34.96 -17.69
C TYR A 221 -5.04 -36.48 -17.71
N GLU A 222 -3.96 -37.25 -17.61
CA GLU A 222 -3.96 -38.71 -17.45
C GLU A 222 -3.94 -39.07 -15.94
N PRO A 223 -4.93 -39.80 -15.39
CA PRO A 223 -5.01 -40.17 -13.97
C PRO A 223 -3.78 -40.91 -13.41
N ASP A 224 -3.00 -41.52 -14.30
CA ASP A 224 -1.85 -42.38 -14.00
C ASP A 224 -0.67 -41.60 -13.40
N GLU A 225 -0.53 -40.30 -13.72
CA GLU A 225 0.65 -39.50 -13.36
C GLU A 225 0.71 -39.12 -11.87
N PHE A 226 -0.43 -39.01 -11.18
CA PHE A 226 -0.41 -38.36 -9.86
C PHE A 226 -0.24 -39.31 -8.68
N ARG A 227 -0.56 -40.63 -8.77
CA ARG A 227 -0.63 -41.50 -7.57
C ARG A 227 -0.30 -42.99 -7.74
N MET A 228 0.32 -43.43 -8.83
CA MET A 228 0.68 -44.85 -8.98
C MET A 228 1.61 -45.35 -7.87
N GLU A 229 2.55 -44.53 -7.40
CA GLU A 229 3.40 -44.85 -6.24
C GLU A 229 2.61 -44.96 -4.93
N GLU A 230 1.60 -44.13 -4.71
CA GLU A 230 0.75 -44.18 -3.50
C GLU A 230 -0.18 -45.39 -3.50
N LEU A 231 -0.76 -45.73 -4.66
CA LEU A 231 -1.61 -46.92 -4.83
C LEU A 231 -0.79 -48.21 -4.68
N SER A 232 0.43 -48.23 -5.21
CA SER A 232 1.37 -49.34 -5.06
C SER A 232 1.84 -49.49 -3.61
N ALA A 233 2.03 -48.38 -2.89
CA ALA A 233 2.33 -48.41 -1.46
C ALA A 233 1.13 -48.86 -0.60
N ALA A 234 -0.11 -48.53 -0.99
CA ALA A 234 -1.32 -48.83 -0.21
C ALA A 234 -1.86 -50.26 -0.42
N TYR A 235 -1.73 -50.80 -1.64
CA TYR A 235 -2.26 -52.13 -1.98
C TYR A 235 -1.15 -53.16 -2.23
N GLY A 236 0.12 -52.79 -2.07
CA GLY A 236 1.27 -53.66 -2.31
C GLY A 236 1.41 -54.04 -3.78
N SER A 237 1.95 -55.24 -4.07
CA SER A 237 2.07 -55.80 -5.42
C SER A 237 0.78 -56.41 -5.97
N ASP A 238 -0.39 -56.10 -5.38
CA ASP A 238 -1.70 -56.53 -5.89
C ASP A 238 -2.12 -55.68 -7.11
N GLU A 239 -1.42 -55.93 -8.22
CA GLU A 239 -1.59 -55.21 -9.49
C GLU A 239 -3.03 -55.24 -10.00
N ARG A 240 -3.77 -56.30 -9.70
CA ARG A 240 -5.18 -56.44 -10.11
C ARG A 240 -6.05 -55.41 -9.40
N ARG A 241 -5.83 -55.19 -8.11
CA ARG A 241 -6.60 -54.25 -7.28
C ARG A 241 -6.24 -52.80 -7.59
N ILE A 242 -4.97 -52.53 -7.89
CA ILE A 242 -4.50 -51.22 -8.36
C ILE A 242 -5.09 -50.92 -9.74
N GLY A 243 -4.99 -51.85 -10.69
CA GLY A 243 -5.56 -51.71 -12.03
C GLY A 243 -7.08 -51.49 -12.02
N ASP A 244 -7.79 -52.17 -11.13
CA ASP A 244 -9.23 -52.01 -10.91
C ASP A 244 -9.61 -50.62 -10.36
N VAL A 245 -8.76 -50.00 -9.55
CA VAL A 245 -8.96 -48.65 -9.01
C VAL A 245 -8.64 -47.59 -10.07
N VAL A 246 -7.55 -47.77 -10.81
CA VAL A 246 -7.12 -46.88 -11.90
C VAL A 246 -8.14 -46.87 -13.04
N SER A 247 -8.60 -48.05 -13.48
CA SER A 247 -9.62 -48.19 -14.52
C SER A 247 -10.93 -47.47 -14.16
N ARG A 248 -11.35 -47.59 -12.88
CA ARG A 248 -12.53 -46.88 -12.37
C ARG A 248 -12.35 -45.37 -12.33
N ALA A 249 -11.17 -44.89 -11.92
CA ALA A 249 -10.87 -43.46 -11.93
C ALA A 249 -10.87 -42.87 -13.35
N ARG A 250 -10.37 -43.63 -14.34
CA ARG A 250 -10.33 -43.22 -15.75
C ARG A 250 -11.74 -43.09 -16.35
N ALA A 251 -12.60 -44.09 -16.16
CA ALA A 251 -13.99 -44.03 -16.62
C ALA A 251 -14.77 -42.85 -16.01
N LEU A 252 -14.49 -42.54 -14.74
CA LEU A 252 -15.11 -41.44 -14.01
C LEU A 252 -14.62 -40.08 -14.51
N GLY A 253 -13.33 -39.96 -14.85
CA GLY A 253 -12.75 -38.76 -15.45
C GLY A 253 -13.25 -38.46 -16.87
N GLU A 254 -13.43 -39.48 -17.72
CA GLU A 254 -14.02 -39.33 -19.06
C GLU A 254 -15.47 -38.86 -19.01
N HIS A 255 -16.29 -39.51 -18.18
CA HIS A 255 -17.71 -39.15 -18.06
C HIS A 255 -17.89 -37.73 -17.48
N TYR A 256 -17.01 -37.33 -16.55
CA TYR A 256 -17.00 -36.00 -15.97
C TYR A 256 -16.58 -34.90 -16.97
N ARG A 257 -15.57 -35.16 -17.82
CA ARG A 257 -15.16 -34.20 -18.88
C ARG A 257 -16.32 -33.84 -19.81
N ASN A 258 -17.08 -34.84 -20.25
CA ASN A 258 -18.24 -34.62 -21.11
C ASN A 258 -19.35 -33.79 -20.42
N LEU A 259 -19.53 -33.96 -19.11
CA LEU A 259 -20.51 -33.19 -18.33
C LEU A 259 -20.08 -31.72 -18.17
N VAL A 260 -18.79 -31.48 -17.92
CA VAL A 260 -18.22 -30.13 -17.81
C VAL A 260 -18.33 -29.38 -19.15
N GLU A 261 -18.06 -30.04 -20.27
CA GLU A 261 -18.24 -29.45 -21.61
C GLU A 261 -19.69 -29.00 -21.84
N GLY A 262 -20.68 -29.82 -21.43
CA GLY A 262 -22.09 -29.45 -21.53
C GLY A 262 -22.49 -28.24 -20.68
N ILE A 263 -21.96 -28.13 -19.45
CA ILE A 263 -22.21 -26.99 -18.54
C ILE A 263 -21.57 -25.71 -19.08
N LEU A 264 -20.35 -25.80 -19.61
CA LEU A 264 -19.66 -24.67 -20.22
C LEU A 264 -20.40 -24.15 -21.46
N ALA A 265 -20.92 -25.05 -22.31
CA ALA A 265 -21.69 -24.67 -23.49
C ALA A 265 -22.99 -23.92 -23.13
N ALA A 266 -23.75 -24.43 -22.15
CA ALA A 266 -25.00 -23.79 -21.70
C ALA A 266 -24.75 -22.42 -21.04
N THR A 267 -23.67 -22.28 -20.27
CA THR A 267 -23.30 -21.02 -19.61
C THR A 267 -22.83 -19.97 -20.62
N ARG A 268 -22.08 -20.38 -21.65
CA ARG A 268 -21.65 -19.48 -22.75
C ARG A 268 -22.83 -18.92 -23.54
N GLU A 269 -23.87 -19.72 -23.76
CA GLU A 269 -25.11 -19.26 -24.41
C GLU A 269 -25.84 -18.20 -23.56
N GLU A 270 -25.95 -18.40 -22.24
CA GLU A 270 -26.56 -17.43 -21.31
C GLU A 270 -25.82 -16.08 -21.36
N MET A 271 -24.49 -16.11 -21.27
CA MET A 271 -23.64 -14.91 -21.34
C MET A 271 -23.76 -14.17 -22.68
N ALA A 272 -23.85 -14.88 -23.80
CA ALA A 272 -23.99 -14.27 -25.12
C ALA A 272 -25.33 -13.52 -25.27
N ARG A 273 -26.41 -14.02 -24.65
CA ARG A 273 -27.71 -13.34 -24.62
C ARG A 273 -27.66 -12.05 -23.80
N GLU A 274 -26.98 -12.06 -22.65
CA GLU A 274 -26.80 -10.86 -21.83
C GLU A 274 -25.99 -9.76 -22.54
N GLN A 275 -24.91 -10.15 -23.22
CA GLN A 275 -24.10 -9.19 -23.99
C GLN A 275 -24.85 -8.61 -25.18
N THR A 276 -25.71 -9.40 -25.84
CA THR A 276 -26.60 -8.92 -26.91
C THR A 276 -27.60 -7.88 -26.36
N ALA A 277 -28.14 -8.12 -25.16
CA ALA A 277 -29.00 -7.16 -24.47
C ALA A 277 -28.26 -5.86 -24.09
N GLN A 278 -26.98 -5.93 -23.75
CA GLN A 278 -26.14 -4.74 -23.50
C GLN A 278 -25.89 -3.92 -24.77
N GLY A 279 -25.63 -4.58 -25.91
CA GLY A 279 -25.49 -3.91 -27.20
C GLY A 279 -26.78 -3.20 -27.63
N ARG A 280 -27.93 -3.83 -27.41
CA ARG A 280 -29.26 -3.20 -27.61
C ARG A 280 -29.44 -1.96 -26.73
N LYS A 281 -29.08 -2.05 -25.45
CA LYS A 281 -29.18 -0.91 -24.52
C LYS A 281 -28.29 0.26 -24.95
N ALA A 282 -27.10 0.00 -25.50
CA ALA A 282 -26.23 1.05 -26.01
C ALA A 282 -26.86 1.81 -27.20
N LEU A 283 -27.59 1.11 -28.08
CA LEU A 283 -28.35 1.76 -29.15
C LEU A 283 -29.50 2.62 -28.61
N ASP A 284 -30.24 2.15 -27.60
CA ASP A 284 -31.27 2.95 -26.91
C ASP A 284 -30.70 4.22 -26.22
N GLU A 285 -29.43 4.18 -25.86
CA GLU A 285 -28.69 5.29 -25.23
C GLU A 285 -28.07 6.26 -26.24
N GLY A 286 -28.11 5.96 -27.56
CA GLY A 286 -27.55 6.82 -28.61
C GLY A 286 -26.10 6.51 -28.99
N ASP A 287 -25.52 5.41 -28.47
CA ASP A 287 -24.09 5.09 -28.61
C ASP A 287 -23.85 3.94 -29.60
N ALA A 288 -23.82 4.30 -30.90
CA ALA A 288 -23.61 3.36 -32.00
C ALA A 288 -22.25 2.64 -31.92
N ASP A 289 -21.19 3.33 -31.47
CA ASP A 289 -19.84 2.78 -31.40
C ASP A 289 -19.73 1.70 -30.32
N ARG A 290 -20.28 1.95 -29.12
CA ARG A 290 -20.32 0.95 -28.05
C ARG A 290 -21.19 -0.24 -28.41
N ALA A 291 -22.32 -0.02 -29.08
CA ALA A 291 -23.15 -1.09 -29.59
C ALA A 291 -22.36 -1.96 -30.59
N LEU A 292 -21.66 -1.35 -31.56
CA LEU A 292 -20.83 -2.07 -32.52
C LEU A 292 -19.69 -2.85 -31.86
N GLN A 293 -19.03 -2.28 -30.85
CA GLN A 293 -17.94 -2.95 -30.14
C GLN A 293 -18.40 -4.21 -29.39
N VAL A 294 -19.56 -4.15 -28.74
CA VAL A 294 -20.11 -5.30 -27.98
C VAL A 294 -20.65 -6.35 -28.95
N LEU A 295 -21.46 -5.95 -29.93
CA LEU A 295 -22.18 -6.87 -30.82
C LEU A 295 -21.26 -7.55 -31.84
N ARG A 296 -20.18 -6.88 -32.32
CA ARG A 296 -19.22 -7.50 -33.26
C ARG A 296 -18.51 -8.72 -32.67
N LYS A 297 -18.21 -8.69 -31.36
CA LYS A 297 -17.56 -9.83 -30.68
C LYS A 297 -18.46 -11.06 -30.63
N ILE A 298 -19.77 -10.84 -30.48
CA ILE A 298 -20.79 -11.89 -30.47
C ILE A 298 -20.96 -12.46 -31.89
N SER A 299 -21.06 -11.59 -32.90
CA SER A 299 -21.19 -11.97 -34.31
C SER A 299 -19.99 -12.78 -34.84
N GLN A 300 -18.77 -12.38 -34.45
CA GLN A 300 -17.52 -12.99 -34.93
C GLN A 300 -17.11 -14.27 -34.18
N SER A 301 -17.70 -14.57 -33.02
CA SER A 301 -17.31 -15.74 -32.23
C SER A 301 -17.91 -17.03 -32.81
N PRO A 302 -17.10 -18.00 -33.26
CA PRO A 302 -17.60 -19.26 -33.84
C PRO A 302 -18.41 -20.09 -32.85
N GLU A 303 -18.18 -19.91 -31.55
CA GLU A 303 -18.83 -20.64 -30.45
C GLU A 303 -20.21 -20.08 -30.06
N THR A 304 -20.64 -18.96 -30.64
CA THR A 304 -21.93 -18.33 -30.30
C THR A 304 -23.10 -19.02 -31.03
N PRO A 305 -24.19 -19.39 -30.32
CA PRO A 305 -25.36 -19.99 -30.95
C PRO A 305 -25.96 -19.13 -32.08
N GLY A 306 -26.40 -19.76 -33.18
CA GLY A 306 -26.82 -19.07 -34.40
C GLY A 306 -27.98 -18.08 -34.22
N ALA A 307 -28.91 -18.35 -33.30
CA ALA A 307 -30.04 -17.45 -33.02
C ALA A 307 -29.61 -16.13 -32.35
N VAL A 308 -28.68 -16.20 -31.38
CA VAL A 308 -28.13 -15.02 -30.68
C VAL A 308 -27.25 -14.21 -31.63
N ARG A 309 -26.52 -14.90 -32.49
CA ARG A 309 -25.70 -14.29 -33.55
C ARG A 309 -26.56 -13.51 -34.54
N GLY A 310 -27.68 -14.09 -34.98
CA GLY A 310 -28.63 -13.41 -35.88
C GLY A 310 -29.25 -12.14 -35.30
N GLU A 311 -29.58 -12.13 -33.99
CA GLU A 311 -30.05 -10.91 -33.33
C GLU A 311 -28.96 -9.83 -33.27
N ALA A 312 -27.72 -10.21 -32.95
CA ALA A 312 -26.59 -9.29 -32.93
C ALA A 312 -26.32 -8.69 -34.32
N ASP A 313 -26.43 -9.47 -35.39
CA ASP A 313 -26.24 -9.01 -36.78
C ASP A 313 -27.29 -7.96 -37.19
N VAL A 314 -28.55 -8.12 -36.77
CA VAL A 314 -29.62 -7.13 -37.04
C VAL A 314 -29.33 -5.81 -36.31
N LEU A 315 -28.90 -5.87 -35.05
CA LEU A 315 -28.55 -4.68 -34.26
C LEU A 315 -27.30 -3.97 -34.80
N ILE A 316 -26.31 -4.72 -35.29
CA ILE A 316 -25.16 -4.18 -36.03
C ILE A 316 -25.64 -3.44 -37.28
N GLY A 317 -26.62 -3.98 -38.01
CA GLY A 317 -27.21 -3.33 -39.17
C GLY A 317 -27.83 -1.96 -38.83
N LEU A 318 -28.54 -1.84 -37.71
CA LEU A 318 -29.12 -0.58 -37.24
C LEU A 318 -28.03 0.44 -36.85
N ALA A 319 -27.00 -0.02 -36.14
CA ALA A 319 -25.85 0.81 -35.75
C ALA A 319 -25.07 1.33 -36.96
N ILE A 320 -24.81 0.48 -37.97
CA ILE A 320 -24.11 0.87 -39.21
C ILE A 320 -24.94 1.86 -40.02
N ARG A 321 -26.26 1.66 -40.14
CA ARG A 321 -27.14 2.63 -40.83
C ARG A 321 -27.10 4.00 -40.15
N SER A 322 -27.22 4.01 -38.82
CA SER A 322 -27.16 5.24 -38.01
C SER A 322 -25.82 5.96 -38.21
N TYR A 323 -24.70 5.21 -38.15
CA TYR A 323 -23.36 5.75 -38.40
C TYR A 323 -23.18 6.29 -39.84
N ALA A 324 -23.73 5.59 -40.84
CA ALA A 324 -23.61 5.98 -42.25
C ALA A 324 -24.44 7.23 -42.60
N LEU A 325 -25.54 7.45 -41.89
CA LEU A 325 -26.42 8.62 -42.04
C LEU A 325 -26.09 9.75 -41.07
N ASP A 326 -25.05 9.58 -40.23
CA ASP A 326 -24.70 10.46 -39.11
C ASP A 326 -25.91 10.81 -38.23
N ALA A 327 -26.71 9.78 -37.92
CA ALA A 327 -27.98 9.89 -37.21
C ALA A 327 -27.92 9.27 -35.80
N ASP A 328 -28.73 9.79 -34.87
CA ASP A 328 -28.85 9.22 -33.51
C ASP A 328 -29.53 7.83 -33.56
N PRO A 329 -28.83 6.74 -33.22
CA PRO A 329 -29.37 5.38 -33.29
C PRO A 329 -30.55 5.13 -32.35
N ALA A 330 -30.77 5.97 -31.34
CA ALA A 330 -31.87 5.80 -30.39
C ALA A 330 -33.25 6.14 -30.98
N TYR A 331 -33.29 6.91 -32.07
CA TYR A 331 -34.50 7.33 -32.78
C TYR A 331 -34.66 6.68 -34.16
N GLU A 332 -33.70 5.83 -34.55
CA GLU A 332 -33.69 5.10 -35.81
C GLU A 332 -34.74 3.97 -35.87
N GLY A 333 -35.12 3.59 -37.10
CA GLY A 333 -36.16 2.59 -37.34
C GLY A 333 -37.60 3.12 -37.39
N LEU A 334 -37.81 4.40 -37.69
CA LEU A 334 -39.14 4.98 -37.94
C LEU A 334 -39.39 5.18 -39.44
N ARG A 335 -40.53 4.67 -39.93
CA ARG A 335 -40.95 4.78 -41.33
C ARG A 335 -42.33 5.38 -41.44
N MET A 336 -42.62 6.17 -42.47
CA MET A 336 -43.97 6.66 -42.70
C MET A 336 -44.65 5.85 -43.81
N GLU A 337 -45.76 5.19 -43.46
CA GLU A 337 -46.59 4.43 -44.40
C GLU A 337 -48.05 4.87 -44.27
N ASN A 338 -48.69 5.20 -45.40
CA ASN A 338 -50.11 5.57 -45.48
C ASN A 338 -50.55 6.69 -44.51
N GLY A 339 -49.68 7.68 -44.27
CA GLY A 339 -49.97 8.80 -43.37
C GLY A 339 -49.93 8.44 -41.87
N SER A 340 -49.24 7.36 -41.51
CA SER A 340 -48.96 6.93 -40.14
C SER A 340 -47.49 6.54 -39.98
N ILE A 341 -46.94 6.73 -38.79
CA ILE A 341 -45.56 6.37 -38.47
C ILE A 341 -45.53 4.94 -37.94
N GLN A 342 -44.79 4.09 -38.65
CA GLN A 342 -44.51 2.70 -38.35
C GLN A 342 -43.13 2.57 -37.71
N VAL A 343 -42.98 1.57 -36.85
CA VAL A 343 -41.73 1.29 -36.13
C VAL A 343 -41.14 -0.05 -36.60
N GLU A 344 -39.87 -0.07 -37.00
CA GLU A 344 -39.15 -1.27 -37.41
C GLU A 344 -39.01 -2.28 -36.25
N PRO A 345 -38.96 -3.60 -36.54
CA PRO A 345 -38.69 -4.61 -35.52
C PRO A 345 -37.39 -4.31 -34.80
N LEU A 346 -37.40 -4.37 -33.46
CA LEU A 346 -36.25 -4.13 -32.58
C LEU A 346 -35.79 -2.65 -32.44
N ALA A 347 -36.49 -1.68 -33.04
CA ALA A 347 -36.23 -0.24 -32.85
C ALA A 347 -36.37 0.17 -31.37
N GLY A 348 -35.60 1.17 -30.97
CA GLY A 348 -35.44 1.53 -29.57
C GLY A 348 -36.69 2.09 -28.89
N ARG A 349 -36.64 2.18 -27.56
CA ARG A 349 -37.78 2.73 -26.77
C ARG A 349 -38.10 4.16 -27.16
N LYS A 350 -37.08 5.00 -27.36
CA LYS A 350 -37.25 6.41 -27.73
C LYS A 350 -37.84 6.58 -29.13
N ALA A 351 -37.45 5.75 -30.10
CA ALA A 351 -38.09 5.69 -31.41
C ALA A 351 -39.59 5.39 -31.29
N ARG A 352 -40.00 4.40 -30.49
CA ARG A 352 -41.42 4.06 -30.26
C ARG A 352 -42.20 5.19 -29.59
N GLU A 353 -41.65 5.79 -28.54
CA GLU A 353 -42.28 6.92 -27.85
C GLU A 353 -42.44 8.12 -28.80
N LEU A 354 -41.46 8.36 -29.67
CA LEU A 354 -41.53 9.39 -30.72
C LEU A 354 -42.61 9.05 -31.77
N ALA A 355 -42.71 7.79 -32.20
CA ALA A 355 -43.73 7.32 -33.13
C ALA A 355 -45.15 7.53 -32.59
N ASP A 356 -45.38 7.18 -31.32
CA ASP A 356 -46.68 7.35 -30.66
C ASP A 356 -47.06 8.84 -30.60
N LEU A 357 -46.11 9.70 -30.24
CA LEU A 357 -46.32 11.15 -30.13
C LEU A 357 -46.62 11.78 -31.49
N LEU A 358 -45.87 11.40 -32.53
CA LEU A 358 -46.08 11.91 -33.87
C LEU A 358 -47.36 11.35 -34.52
N ASN A 359 -47.74 10.10 -34.22
CA ASN A 359 -49.04 9.54 -34.62
C ASN A 359 -50.21 10.23 -33.92
N ALA A 360 -50.05 10.61 -32.65
CA ALA A 360 -51.05 11.41 -31.91
C ALA A 360 -51.19 12.82 -32.51
N ALA A 361 -50.07 13.46 -32.88
CA ALA A 361 -50.11 14.74 -33.60
C ALA A 361 -50.80 14.59 -34.98
N ALA A 362 -50.51 13.51 -35.71
CA ALA A 362 -51.12 13.22 -37.02
C ALA A 362 -52.61 12.83 -36.93
N SER A 363 -53.09 12.27 -35.82
CA SER A 363 -54.51 11.93 -35.64
C SER A 363 -55.38 13.18 -35.43
N VAL A 364 -54.85 14.20 -34.75
CA VAL A 364 -55.52 15.50 -34.57
C VAL A 364 -55.71 16.22 -35.91
N VAL A 365 -54.72 16.13 -36.80
CA VAL A 365 -54.84 16.65 -38.18
C VAL A 365 -55.91 15.87 -38.97
N ARG A 366 -56.02 14.55 -38.76
CA ARG A 366 -57.03 13.69 -39.42
C ARG A 366 -58.46 13.92 -38.91
N HIS A 367 -58.67 14.18 -37.61
CA HIS A 367 -60.01 14.47 -37.04
C HIS A 367 -60.66 15.74 -37.61
N ARG A 368 -59.85 16.69 -38.11
CA ARG A 368 -60.33 17.87 -38.85
C ARG A 368 -61.01 17.50 -40.18
N ARG A 369 -60.63 16.36 -40.78
CA ARG A 369 -61.12 15.85 -42.07
C ARG A 369 -62.55 15.29 -41.98
N GLU A 370 -62.89 14.65 -40.87
CA GLU A 370 -64.22 14.06 -40.64
C GLU A 370 -65.23 15.07 -40.11
N GLY A 371 -64.79 16.05 -39.31
CA GLY A 371 -65.64 17.16 -38.86
C GLY A 371 -66.04 18.13 -39.98
N ALA A 372 -65.18 18.32 -40.99
CA ALA A 372 -65.46 19.16 -42.15
C ALA A 372 -66.29 18.46 -43.25
N ALA A 373 -66.48 17.14 -43.18
CA ALA A 373 -67.23 16.36 -44.18
C ALA A 373 -68.75 16.34 -43.96
N SER A 374 -69.27 17.10 -42.98
CA SER A 374 -70.73 17.22 -42.74
C SER A 374 -71.35 18.54 -43.24
N GLY A 375 -70.60 19.34 -44.00
CA GLY A 375 -71.09 20.57 -44.65
C GLY A 375 -70.84 20.55 -46.16
N ASP A 376 -71.94 20.65 -46.90
CA ASP A 376 -72.16 20.81 -48.35
C ASP A 376 -70.98 20.81 -49.34
N ALA A 377 -71.16 20.02 -50.40
CA ALA A 377 -70.21 19.83 -51.48
C ALA A 377 -70.10 21.06 -52.40
N GLY A 378 -68.90 21.62 -52.49
CA GLY A 378 -68.50 22.60 -53.51
C GLY A 378 -66.99 22.83 -53.46
N ASP A 379 -66.31 22.48 -54.55
CA ASP A 379 -64.86 22.42 -54.76
C ASP A 379 -64.10 21.30 -54.03
N ALA A 380 -63.78 20.26 -54.81
CA ALA A 380 -62.74 19.30 -54.49
C ALA A 380 -61.37 20.00 -54.52
N ALA A 381 -61.02 20.67 -53.43
CA ALA A 381 -59.65 21.05 -53.16
C ALA A 381 -58.85 19.77 -52.85
N MET A 382 -58.01 19.39 -53.81
CA MET A 382 -57.01 18.34 -53.70
C MET A 382 -56.22 18.43 -52.40
N ASP A 383 -56.01 17.28 -51.77
CA ASP A 383 -55.29 17.08 -50.52
C ASP A 383 -53.86 17.67 -50.59
N PRO A 384 -53.51 18.71 -49.79
CA PRO A 384 -52.18 19.31 -49.81
C PRO A 384 -51.07 18.35 -49.34
N LEU A 385 -51.41 17.28 -48.60
CA LEU A 385 -50.48 16.23 -48.19
C LEU A 385 -50.26 15.16 -49.28
N ALA A 386 -51.14 15.08 -50.29
CA ALA A 386 -51.04 14.08 -51.35
C ALA A 386 -50.23 14.56 -52.58
N GLU A 387 -50.24 15.86 -52.91
CA GLU A 387 -49.48 16.41 -54.04
C GLU A 387 -48.05 16.84 -53.69
N ARG A 388 -47.73 17.08 -52.42
CA ARG A 388 -46.37 17.38 -51.96
C ARG A 388 -45.93 16.22 -51.09
N GLY A 389 -45.27 15.26 -51.73
CA GLY A 389 -45.03 13.92 -51.21
C GLY A 389 -44.56 13.89 -49.76
N ALA A 390 -45.35 13.23 -48.91
CA ALA A 390 -45.01 13.04 -47.51
C ALA A 390 -43.62 12.35 -47.34
N PRO A 391 -42.81 12.73 -46.34
CA PRO A 391 -41.47 12.16 -46.15
C PRO A 391 -41.53 10.64 -45.93
N ARG A 392 -40.69 9.85 -46.59
CA ARG A 392 -40.73 8.37 -46.49
C ARG A 392 -40.11 7.82 -45.20
N SER A 393 -39.28 8.61 -44.52
CA SER A 393 -38.59 8.26 -43.27
C SER A 393 -38.36 9.52 -42.40
N ILE A 394 -38.14 9.31 -41.10
CA ILE A 394 -37.83 10.37 -40.13
C ILE A 394 -36.47 10.05 -39.51
N HIS A 395 -35.50 10.97 -39.66
CA HIS A 395 -34.14 10.83 -39.11
C HIS A 395 -33.79 12.00 -38.21
N VAL A 396 -32.94 11.74 -37.20
CA VAL A 396 -32.31 12.77 -36.38
C VAL A 396 -30.86 12.89 -36.86
N ILE A 397 -30.58 13.86 -37.73
CA ILE A 397 -29.31 13.96 -38.46
C ILE A 397 -28.39 14.97 -37.76
N ALA A 398 -27.13 14.61 -37.57
CA ALA A 398 -26.14 15.48 -36.92
C ALA A 398 -25.57 16.55 -37.87
N ASP A 399 -25.40 16.27 -39.18
CA ASP A 399 -24.90 17.24 -40.16
C ASP A 399 -25.68 17.19 -41.50
N LEU A 400 -26.36 18.29 -41.86
CA LEU A 400 -26.91 18.52 -43.20
C LEU A 400 -26.35 19.83 -43.77
N GLU A 401 -25.50 19.73 -44.81
CA GLU A 401 -25.10 20.87 -45.63
C GLU A 401 -26.28 21.32 -46.53
N ARG A 402 -27.18 22.12 -45.94
CA ARG A 402 -28.24 22.99 -46.52
C ARG A 402 -29.13 22.41 -47.65
N PRO A 403 -30.47 22.58 -47.48
CA PRO A 403 -31.13 23.58 -48.33
C PRO A 403 -32.19 24.48 -47.63
N SER A 404 -31.99 25.79 -47.79
CA SER A 404 -32.95 26.91 -47.82
C SER A 404 -33.93 27.24 -46.65
N ALA A 405 -33.56 28.36 -46.00
CA ALA A 405 -34.38 29.54 -45.66
C ALA A 405 -35.24 29.58 -44.37
N LYS A 406 -34.60 30.15 -43.33
CA LYS A 406 -35.08 30.97 -42.19
C LYS A 406 -35.70 30.25 -40.97
N PHE A 407 -34.83 29.66 -40.16
CA PHE A 407 -34.70 29.90 -38.71
C PHE A 407 -33.27 29.51 -38.31
N ILE A 408 -32.35 30.46 -38.24
CA ILE A 408 -30.96 30.23 -37.82
C ILE A 408 -30.50 31.47 -37.05
N ASP A 409 -30.12 31.31 -35.77
CA ASP A 409 -28.75 31.64 -35.32
C ASP A 409 -28.44 31.04 -33.94
N GLY A 410 -27.33 30.31 -33.87
CA GLY A 410 -26.81 29.63 -32.67
C GLY A 410 -26.33 28.22 -32.98
N HIS A 411 -25.08 28.10 -33.41
CA HIS A 411 -24.34 26.86 -33.70
C HIS A 411 -24.65 25.67 -32.76
N ASP A 412 -25.35 24.64 -33.25
CA ASP A 412 -25.35 23.28 -32.71
C ASP A 412 -25.64 22.26 -33.83
N ARG A 413 -24.94 21.12 -33.81
CA ARG A 413 -24.89 20.07 -34.86
C ARG A 413 -25.90 18.93 -34.63
N VAL A 414 -27.17 19.27 -34.44
CA VAL A 414 -28.28 18.29 -34.47
C VAL A 414 -29.48 18.98 -35.10
N HIS A 415 -29.94 18.49 -36.25
CA HIS A 415 -31.08 19.03 -36.98
C HIS A 415 -32.15 17.96 -37.21
N TRP A 416 -33.41 18.32 -36.94
CA TRP A 416 -34.57 17.50 -37.29
C TRP A 416 -34.95 17.81 -38.73
N ASP A 417 -34.83 16.84 -39.64
CA ASP A 417 -35.27 17.02 -41.02
C ASP A 417 -36.78 16.73 -41.13
N LEU A 418 -37.57 17.71 -40.72
CA LEU A 418 -39.02 17.72 -40.93
C LEU A 418 -39.32 18.59 -42.15
N GLU A 419 -40.07 18.08 -43.13
CA GLU A 419 -40.46 18.89 -44.27
C GLU A 419 -41.16 20.19 -43.81
N LYS A 420 -40.69 21.32 -44.34
CA LYS A 420 -41.17 22.67 -44.00
C LYS A 420 -42.70 22.79 -44.07
N SER A 421 -43.33 22.14 -45.03
CA SER A 421 -44.79 22.07 -45.21
C SER A 421 -45.52 21.44 -44.01
N PHE A 422 -44.92 20.44 -43.35
CA PHE A 422 -45.47 19.77 -42.18
C PHE A 422 -45.40 20.67 -40.94
N VAL A 423 -44.25 21.32 -40.73
CA VAL A 423 -44.04 22.29 -39.65
C VAL A 423 -44.94 23.53 -39.83
N GLU A 424 -45.02 24.06 -41.05
CA GLU A 424 -45.91 25.18 -41.39
C GLU A 424 -47.39 24.80 -41.21
N SER A 425 -47.79 23.55 -41.47
CA SER A 425 -49.17 23.07 -41.25
C SER A 425 -49.51 22.90 -39.76
N LEU A 426 -48.55 22.40 -38.96
CA LEU A 426 -48.64 22.35 -37.49
C LEU A 426 -48.80 23.76 -36.88
N LEU A 427 -48.09 24.74 -37.44
CA LEU A 427 -48.14 26.13 -37.03
C LEU A 427 -49.36 26.90 -37.60
N ALA A 428 -49.88 26.53 -38.77
CA ALA A 428 -51.04 27.18 -39.38
C ALA A 428 -52.37 26.84 -38.69
N GLY A 429 -52.49 25.64 -38.11
CA GLY A 429 -53.62 25.24 -37.26
C GLY A 429 -53.82 26.14 -36.03
N PHE A 430 -52.77 26.88 -35.63
CA PHE A 430 -52.71 27.74 -34.45
C PHE A 430 -53.57 29.01 -34.54
N SER A 431 -53.95 29.46 -35.75
CA SER A 431 -54.65 30.73 -35.95
C SER A 431 -56.15 30.72 -35.57
N SER A 432 -56.71 29.56 -35.20
CA SER A 432 -58.16 29.40 -34.93
C SER A 432 -58.56 29.12 -33.46
N GLY A 433 -57.62 29.14 -32.52
CA GLY A 433 -57.90 29.39 -31.09
C GLY A 433 -58.69 28.33 -30.30
N SER A 434 -58.21 27.08 -30.17
CA SER A 434 -58.74 26.15 -29.17
C SER A 434 -57.69 25.54 -28.23
N ALA A 435 -58.08 25.29 -26.97
CA ALA A 435 -57.22 24.96 -25.83
C ALA A 435 -56.37 23.66 -25.91
N PRO A 436 -56.79 22.56 -26.57
CA PRO A 436 -55.95 21.37 -26.74
C PRO A 436 -54.69 21.63 -27.58
N GLU A 437 -54.71 22.66 -28.43
CA GLU A 437 -53.65 23.00 -29.38
C GLU A 437 -52.51 23.79 -28.70
N GLY A 438 -52.81 24.50 -27.60
CA GLY A 438 -51.82 25.20 -26.76
C GLY A 438 -50.94 24.26 -25.94
N ILE A 439 -51.46 23.10 -25.52
CA ILE A 439 -50.69 22.06 -24.81
C ILE A 439 -49.66 21.42 -25.76
N SER A 440 -50.02 21.19 -27.03
CA SER A 440 -49.13 20.69 -28.08
C SER A 440 -48.04 21.71 -28.47
N ALA A 441 -48.33 23.02 -28.44
CA ALA A 441 -47.35 24.07 -28.66
C ALA A 441 -46.37 24.24 -27.49
N LEU A 442 -46.82 24.04 -26.24
CA LEU A 442 -45.97 23.94 -25.05
C LEU A 442 -45.07 22.69 -25.08
N LEU A 443 -45.58 21.57 -25.61
CA LEU A 443 -44.78 20.37 -25.89
C LEU A 443 -43.80 20.57 -27.05
N ALA A 444 -44.14 21.39 -28.06
CA ALA A 444 -43.22 21.80 -29.13
C ALA A 444 -42.10 22.72 -28.58
N CYS A 445 -42.41 23.63 -27.65
CA CYS A 445 -41.41 24.43 -26.94
C CYS A 445 -40.54 23.57 -26.00
N ARG A 446 -41.12 22.53 -25.40
CA ARG A 446 -40.36 21.48 -24.69
C ARG A 446 -39.45 20.71 -25.65
N PHE A 447 -39.88 20.42 -26.87
CA PHE A 447 -39.05 19.83 -27.93
C PHE A 447 -37.93 20.76 -28.39
N VAL A 448 -38.19 22.07 -28.52
CA VAL A 448 -37.16 23.08 -28.79
C VAL A 448 -36.19 23.18 -27.61
N ARG A 449 -36.62 22.99 -26.36
CA ARG A 449 -35.73 22.95 -25.19
C ARG A 449 -34.92 21.66 -25.09
N ASP A 450 -35.56 20.51 -25.26
CA ASP A 450 -34.95 19.18 -25.11
C ASP A 450 -34.12 18.82 -26.37
N GLY A 451 -34.34 19.51 -27.50
CA GLY A 451 -33.61 19.35 -28.76
C GLY A 451 -32.62 20.47 -29.13
N ALA A 452 -32.60 21.63 -28.43
CA ALA A 452 -31.70 22.74 -28.78
C ALA A 452 -30.38 22.82 -28.00
N PHE A 453 -30.07 21.98 -26.99
CA PHE A 453 -28.74 22.06 -26.33
C PHE A 453 -28.29 20.71 -25.71
N PRO A 454 -26.96 20.44 -25.68
CA PRO A 454 -26.35 19.37 -26.47
C PRO A 454 -25.29 18.55 -25.69
N ASP A 455 -24.69 17.59 -26.39
CA ASP A 455 -23.34 17.00 -26.21
C ASP A 455 -22.62 17.31 -24.86
N GLU A 456 -22.31 16.26 -24.09
CA GLU A 456 -21.54 16.29 -22.82
C GLU A 456 -20.11 16.91 -22.95
N LYS A 457 -19.74 17.40 -24.14
CA LYS A 457 -18.47 18.06 -24.46
C LYS A 457 -18.41 19.57 -24.19
N LEU A 458 -19.53 20.26 -23.88
CA LEU A 458 -19.50 21.69 -23.54
C LEU A 458 -19.05 21.98 -22.10
N LYS A 459 -18.34 23.09 -21.87
CA LYS A 459 -18.01 23.58 -20.51
C LYS A 459 -19.28 23.98 -19.74
N ILE A 460 -19.34 23.66 -18.45
CA ILE A 460 -20.54 23.80 -17.60
C ILE A 460 -21.11 25.22 -17.56
N ASP A 461 -20.25 26.24 -17.60
CA ASP A 461 -20.66 27.66 -17.62
C ASP A 461 -21.45 28.02 -18.90
N ARG A 462 -21.14 27.35 -20.03
CA ARG A 462 -21.84 27.55 -21.30
C ARG A 462 -23.17 26.82 -21.35
N GLN A 463 -23.24 25.63 -20.74
CA GLN A 463 -24.50 24.91 -20.55
C GLN A 463 -25.47 25.73 -19.68
N ILE A 464 -24.98 26.32 -18.58
CA ILE A 464 -25.77 27.21 -17.71
C ILE A 464 -26.23 28.45 -18.48
N ALA A 465 -25.36 29.07 -19.28
CA ALA A 465 -25.72 30.25 -20.07
C ALA A 465 -26.81 29.94 -21.12
N ALA A 466 -26.72 28.80 -21.80
CA ALA A 466 -27.72 28.35 -22.77
C ALA A 466 -29.06 28.01 -22.11
N ALA A 467 -29.04 27.28 -20.98
CA ALA A 467 -30.24 26.96 -20.20
C ALA A 467 -30.97 28.22 -19.70
N VAL A 468 -30.20 29.21 -19.21
CA VAL A 468 -30.74 30.51 -18.81
C VAL A 468 -31.34 31.26 -20.00
N LYS A 469 -30.71 31.22 -21.18
CA LYS A 469 -31.19 31.89 -22.39
C LYS A 469 -32.49 31.27 -22.90
N GLY A 470 -32.57 29.94 -23.03
CA GLY A 470 -33.79 29.25 -23.45
C GLY A 470 -34.96 29.46 -22.48
N ALA A 471 -34.69 29.45 -21.16
CA ALA A 471 -35.72 29.75 -20.16
C ALA A 471 -36.22 31.21 -20.21
N LEU A 472 -35.35 32.17 -20.57
CA LEU A 472 -35.74 33.56 -20.77
C LEU A 472 -36.59 33.75 -22.02
N GLU A 473 -36.34 33.01 -23.10
CA GLU A 473 -37.16 33.07 -24.32
C GLU A 473 -38.51 32.39 -24.13
N GLY A 474 -38.56 31.23 -23.47
CA GLY A 474 -39.81 30.59 -23.04
C GLY A 474 -40.65 31.49 -22.13
N TYR A 475 -40.02 32.25 -21.23
CA TYR A 475 -40.69 33.26 -20.41
C TYR A 475 -41.28 34.41 -21.22
N ARG A 476 -40.53 34.95 -22.20
CA ARG A 476 -41.01 36.01 -23.09
C ARG A 476 -42.19 35.56 -23.93
N PHE A 477 -42.15 34.32 -24.43
CA PHE A 477 -43.27 33.72 -25.14
C PHE A 477 -44.49 33.54 -24.23
N PHE A 478 -44.32 32.97 -23.04
CA PHE A 478 -45.40 32.84 -22.05
C PHE A 478 -46.05 34.18 -21.72
N GLN A 479 -45.28 35.27 -21.58
CA GLN A 479 -45.80 36.62 -21.33
C GLN A 479 -46.52 37.26 -22.52
N SER A 480 -46.28 36.79 -23.75
CA SER A 480 -47.00 37.25 -24.94
C SER A 480 -48.41 36.67 -25.08
N LEU A 481 -48.73 35.63 -24.31
CA LEU A 481 -50.06 35.02 -24.27
C LEU A 481 -51.05 35.92 -23.52
N ASP A 482 -52.32 35.92 -23.96
CA ASP A 482 -53.38 36.63 -23.26
C ASP A 482 -53.62 36.08 -21.84
N GLY A 483 -54.30 36.86 -21.00
CA GLY A 483 -54.48 36.53 -19.58
C GLY A 483 -55.32 35.27 -19.33
N GLU A 484 -56.28 34.96 -20.20
CA GLU A 484 -57.18 33.82 -20.06
C GLU A 484 -56.47 32.52 -20.44
N THR A 485 -55.67 32.55 -21.51
CA THR A 485 -54.80 31.46 -21.95
C THR A 485 -53.75 31.12 -20.88
N ARG A 486 -53.12 32.13 -20.27
CA ARG A 486 -52.15 31.91 -19.19
C ARG A 486 -52.77 31.26 -17.95
N ALA A 487 -53.99 31.65 -17.57
CA ALA A 487 -54.70 31.10 -16.41
C ALA A 487 -55.13 29.62 -16.63
N HIS A 488 -55.55 29.27 -17.84
CA HIS A 488 -55.88 27.89 -18.17
C HIS A 488 -54.66 26.97 -18.23
N VAL A 489 -53.53 27.45 -18.77
CA VAL A 489 -52.24 26.74 -18.71
C VAL A 489 -51.86 26.48 -17.24
N ALA A 490 -52.04 27.49 -16.36
CA ALA A 490 -51.79 27.38 -14.92
C ALA A 490 -52.57 26.21 -14.27
N ALA A 491 -53.89 26.17 -14.50
CA ALA A 491 -54.81 25.19 -13.93
C ALA A 491 -54.60 23.77 -14.49
N PHE A 492 -54.29 23.63 -15.78
CA PHE A 492 -54.06 22.33 -16.41
C PHE A 492 -52.88 21.59 -15.76
N CYS A 493 -51.74 22.24 -15.52
CA CYS A 493 -50.60 21.55 -14.93
C CYS A 493 -50.74 21.32 -13.42
N GLU A 494 -51.51 22.14 -12.69
CA GLU A 494 -51.89 21.85 -11.30
C GLU A 494 -52.72 20.56 -11.21
N SER A 495 -53.63 20.35 -12.16
CA SER A 495 -54.45 19.12 -12.24
C SER A 495 -53.68 17.89 -12.75
N SER A 496 -52.63 18.08 -13.55
CA SER A 496 -51.86 16.99 -14.20
C SER A 496 -50.72 16.42 -13.33
N GLY A 497 -50.49 16.97 -12.13
CA GLY A 497 -49.50 16.45 -11.18
C GLY A 497 -48.02 16.61 -11.56
N VAL A 498 -47.70 17.44 -12.57
CA VAL A 498 -46.32 17.65 -13.04
C VAL A 498 -45.59 18.59 -12.07
N GLY A 499 -44.78 18.03 -11.18
CA GLY A 499 -44.03 18.75 -10.14
C GLY A 499 -42.80 19.53 -10.61
N ASP A 500 -42.82 20.16 -11.79
CA ASP A 500 -41.64 20.81 -12.40
C ASP A 500 -41.36 22.20 -11.77
N PRO A 501 -40.15 22.45 -11.21
CA PRO A 501 -39.79 23.72 -10.60
C PRO A 501 -39.69 24.92 -11.57
N LEU A 502 -39.40 24.70 -12.86
CA LEU A 502 -39.35 25.76 -13.88
C LEU A 502 -40.76 26.20 -14.30
N TYR A 503 -41.71 25.28 -14.26
CA TYR A 503 -43.12 25.58 -14.50
C TYR A 503 -43.71 26.40 -13.35
N ARG A 504 -43.50 25.99 -12.10
CA ARG A 504 -43.87 26.79 -10.91
C ARG A 504 -43.24 28.17 -10.93
N LEU A 505 -42.01 28.27 -11.47
CA LEU A 505 -41.36 29.54 -11.70
C LEU A 505 -42.14 30.40 -12.71
N PHE A 506 -42.50 29.90 -13.90
CA PHE A 506 -43.25 30.70 -14.89
C PHE A 506 -44.63 31.14 -14.40
N VAL A 507 -45.37 30.28 -13.70
CA VAL A 507 -46.63 30.66 -13.04
C VAL A 507 -46.37 31.77 -12.00
N SER A 508 -45.35 31.63 -11.15
CA SER A 508 -44.98 32.64 -10.14
C SER A 508 -44.38 33.94 -10.71
N LEU A 509 -44.04 33.95 -12.00
CA LEU A 509 -43.51 35.12 -12.73
C LEU A 509 -44.58 35.78 -13.62
N GLY A 510 -45.79 35.20 -13.70
CA GLY A 510 -46.92 35.79 -14.40
C GLY A 510 -47.34 37.14 -13.83
N GLU A 511 -47.14 37.33 -12.52
CA GLU A 511 -47.43 38.57 -11.78
C GLU A 511 -46.21 39.51 -11.65
N GLU A 512 -45.01 39.07 -12.05
CA GLU A 512 -43.77 39.85 -11.93
C GLU A 512 -43.61 40.79 -13.12
N THR A 513 -43.97 42.06 -12.94
CA THR A 513 -43.90 43.09 -13.97
C THR A 513 -42.51 43.68 -14.15
N ASN A 514 -41.53 43.37 -13.29
CA ASN A 514 -40.16 43.85 -13.39
C ASN A 514 -39.25 42.86 -14.14
N PRO A 515 -38.79 43.20 -15.36
CA PRO A 515 -38.00 42.29 -16.20
C PRO A 515 -36.65 41.88 -15.59
N ALA A 516 -36.05 42.75 -14.79
CA ALA A 516 -34.76 42.49 -14.14
C ALA A 516 -34.90 41.49 -12.98
N ARG A 517 -35.98 41.59 -12.19
CA ARG A 517 -36.28 40.61 -11.11
C ARG A 517 -36.72 39.26 -11.69
N ALA A 518 -37.52 39.27 -12.76
CA ALA A 518 -37.88 38.06 -13.47
C ALA A 518 -36.64 37.35 -14.01
N SER A 519 -35.73 38.09 -14.67
CA SER A 519 -34.47 37.53 -15.17
C SER A 519 -33.57 36.98 -14.06
N HIS A 520 -33.49 37.67 -12.91
CA HIS A 520 -32.72 37.20 -11.76
C HIS A 520 -33.30 35.92 -11.12
N ARG A 521 -34.62 35.81 -10.99
CA ARG A 521 -35.31 34.61 -10.49
C ARG A 521 -35.16 33.42 -11.46
N ILE A 522 -35.25 33.67 -12.78
CA ILE A 522 -35.00 32.66 -13.83
C ILE A 522 -33.57 32.14 -13.75
N ARG A 523 -32.57 33.03 -13.64
CA ARG A 523 -31.17 32.64 -13.48
C ARG A 523 -30.95 31.77 -12.24
N ARG A 524 -31.53 32.15 -11.09
CA ARG A 524 -31.39 31.44 -9.81
C ARG A 524 -32.07 30.08 -9.79
N VAL A 525 -33.22 29.91 -10.44
CA VAL A 525 -33.95 28.63 -10.48
C VAL A 525 -33.37 27.72 -11.56
N ALA A 526 -33.08 28.23 -12.77
CA ALA A 526 -32.43 27.47 -13.84
C ALA A 526 -31.06 26.91 -13.41
N SER A 527 -30.26 27.71 -12.68
CA SER A 527 -28.99 27.24 -12.10
C SER A 527 -29.15 26.19 -11.02
N ARG A 528 -30.28 26.17 -10.30
CA ARG A 528 -30.57 25.20 -9.23
C ARG A 528 -31.22 23.91 -9.75
N THR A 529 -31.99 23.97 -10.84
CA THR A 529 -32.61 22.80 -11.48
C THR A 529 -31.67 22.05 -12.41
N HIS A 530 -30.68 22.70 -13.03
CA HIS A 530 -29.65 22.02 -13.82
C HIS A 530 -28.59 21.28 -12.95
N SER A 531 -28.32 21.74 -11.72
CA SER A 531 -27.34 21.09 -10.84
C SER A 531 -27.86 19.88 -10.03
N TYR A 532 -29.16 19.55 -10.07
CA TYR A 532 -29.71 18.45 -9.23
C TYR A 532 -30.32 17.26 -10.00
N ASN A 533 -30.66 17.40 -11.30
CA ASN A 533 -31.34 16.32 -12.03
C ASN A 533 -30.43 15.45 -12.92
N TYR A 534 -29.15 15.80 -13.10
CA TYR A 534 -28.19 15.05 -13.91
C TYR A 534 -26.85 14.78 -13.21
N VAL A 535 -26.79 14.94 -11.89
CA VAL A 535 -25.65 14.44 -11.13
C VAL A 535 -25.79 12.93 -11.01
N ARG A 536 -25.41 12.22 -12.07
CA ARG A 536 -25.07 10.79 -11.99
C ARG A 536 -23.75 10.70 -11.25
N TYR A 537 -23.84 10.65 -9.95
CA TYR A 537 -22.80 10.03 -9.15
C TYR A 537 -22.97 8.52 -9.30
N PRO A 538 -21.90 7.76 -9.57
CA PRO A 538 -22.00 6.31 -9.52
C PRO A 538 -22.34 5.95 -8.06
N ASP A 539 -23.05 4.83 -7.84
CA ASP A 539 -23.36 4.37 -6.48
C ASP A 539 -22.09 3.78 -5.84
N THR A 540 -21.16 4.68 -5.51
CA THR A 540 -19.87 4.41 -4.93
C THR A 540 -19.71 5.28 -3.68
N SER A 541 -18.90 4.78 -2.76
CA SER A 541 -18.52 5.51 -1.55
C SER A 541 -17.82 6.85 -1.79
N LEU A 542 -17.20 7.04 -2.94
CA LEU A 542 -16.36 8.19 -3.28
C LEU A 542 -17.11 9.31 -3.99
N ALA A 543 -18.35 9.07 -4.38
CA ALA A 543 -19.06 9.99 -5.24
C ALA A 543 -19.29 11.34 -4.54
N GLY A 544 -18.91 12.42 -5.22
CA GLY A 544 -18.98 13.80 -4.71
C GLY A 544 -17.93 14.17 -3.65
N GLN A 545 -17.07 13.24 -3.23
CA GLN A 545 -15.99 13.53 -2.27
C GLN A 545 -14.83 14.25 -2.94
N VAL A 546 -14.10 15.08 -2.18
CA VAL A 546 -12.91 15.81 -2.67
C VAL A 546 -11.64 15.05 -2.27
N VAL A 547 -10.93 14.52 -3.28
CA VAL A 547 -9.70 13.74 -3.13
C VAL A 547 -8.50 14.53 -3.63
N VAL A 548 -7.56 14.84 -2.74
CA VAL A 548 -6.33 15.58 -3.05
C VAL A 548 -5.16 14.62 -3.09
N ILE A 549 -4.38 14.63 -4.18
CA ILE A 549 -3.30 13.68 -4.42
C ILE A 549 -2.03 14.44 -4.76
N THR A 550 -1.05 14.37 -3.84
CA THR A 550 0.29 14.88 -4.10
C THR A 550 1.06 13.94 -5.02
N GLY A 551 1.76 14.48 -6.01
CA GLY A 551 2.42 13.66 -7.04
C GLY A 551 1.46 12.95 -7.99
N GLY A 552 0.30 13.56 -8.28
CA GLY A 552 -0.79 12.94 -9.04
C GLY A 552 -0.57 12.78 -10.55
N GLY A 553 0.54 13.28 -11.12
CA GLY A 553 0.75 13.29 -12.57
C GLY A 553 1.39 12.03 -13.17
N THR A 554 1.92 11.10 -12.37
CA THR A 554 2.59 9.87 -12.88
C THR A 554 2.45 8.69 -11.91
N GLY A 555 2.68 7.47 -12.39
CA GLY A 555 2.79 6.27 -11.56
C GLY A 555 1.59 6.03 -10.63
N MET A 556 1.86 5.79 -9.34
CA MET A 556 0.84 5.53 -8.32
C MET A 556 -0.17 6.67 -8.15
N GLY A 557 0.30 7.92 -8.15
CA GLY A 557 -0.56 9.09 -7.97
C GLY A 557 -1.55 9.25 -9.12
N ARG A 558 -1.08 9.05 -10.37
CA ARG A 558 -1.95 9.04 -11.57
C ARG A 558 -2.98 7.92 -11.49
N ALA A 559 -2.58 6.72 -11.07
CA ALA A 559 -3.51 5.61 -10.92
C ALA A 559 -4.60 5.88 -9.87
N ILE A 560 -4.24 6.48 -8.72
CA ILE A 560 -5.23 6.92 -7.72
C ILE A 560 -6.17 7.97 -8.32
N ALA A 561 -5.62 8.97 -9.04
CA ALA A 561 -6.39 10.07 -9.61
C ALA A 561 -7.44 9.56 -10.60
N LEU A 562 -7.04 8.71 -11.55
CA LEU A 562 -7.94 8.11 -12.53
C LEU A 562 -9.00 7.22 -11.88
N GLN A 563 -8.62 6.42 -10.89
CA GLN A 563 -9.57 5.53 -10.20
C GLN A 563 -10.55 6.31 -9.30
N ALA A 564 -10.10 7.41 -8.68
CA ALA A 564 -10.95 8.30 -7.90
C ALA A 564 -11.94 9.05 -8.82
N ALA A 565 -11.47 9.58 -9.95
CA ALA A 565 -12.31 10.21 -10.95
C ALA A 565 -13.36 9.24 -11.51
N ARG A 566 -12.96 8.00 -11.83
CA ARG A 566 -13.86 6.90 -12.22
C ARG A 566 -14.93 6.60 -11.18
N SER A 567 -14.59 6.78 -9.91
CA SER A 567 -15.50 6.55 -8.78
C SER A 567 -16.37 7.77 -8.47
N GLY A 568 -16.35 8.84 -9.28
CA GLY A 568 -17.19 10.02 -9.11
C GLY A 568 -16.66 11.03 -8.08
N ALA A 569 -15.40 10.93 -7.65
CA ALA A 569 -14.79 11.91 -6.75
C ALA A 569 -14.35 13.17 -7.50
N ASN A 570 -14.44 14.33 -6.86
CA ASN A 570 -13.76 15.55 -7.30
C ASN A 570 -12.26 15.38 -7.01
N VAL A 571 -11.41 15.46 -8.03
CA VAL A 571 -9.98 15.11 -7.89
C VAL A 571 -9.10 16.34 -8.06
N VAL A 572 -8.25 16.56 -7.06
CA VAL A 572 -7.18 17.56 -7.12
C VAL A 572 -5.84 16.85 -7.22
N ILE A 573 -5.09 17.11 -8.29
CA ILE A 573 -3.73 16.60 -8.46
C ILE A 573 -2.71 17.73 -8.40
N THR A 574 -1.59 17.47 -7.74
CA THR A 574 -0.50 18.46 -7.57
C THR A 574 0.87 17.86 -7.85
N GLY A 575 1.78 18.67 -8.39
CA GLY A 575 3.16 18.28 -8.69
C GLY A 575 3.95 19.35 -9.44
N ARG A 576 5.26 19.12 -9.60
CA ARG A 576 6.20 20.12 -10.17
C ARG A 576 6.12 20.26 -11.69
N ARG A 577 5.87 19.15 -12.39
CA ARG A 577 5.93 19.07 -13.86
C ARG A 577 4.52 19.30 -14.44
N PRO A 578 4.31 20.33 -15.28
CA PRO A 578 2.99 20.65 -15.81
C PRO A 578 2.49 19.58 -16.80
N ALA A 579 3.33 19.15 -17.75
CA ALA A 579 2.91 18.23 -18.81
C ALA A 579 2.28 16.91 -18.29
N PRO A 580 2.87 16.15 -17.35
CA PRO A 580 2.22 14.95 -16.81
C PRO A 580 0.93 15.22 -16.01
N LEU A 581 0.81 16.40 -15.38
CA LEU A 581 -0.41 16.80 -14.68
C LEU A 581 -1.53 17.12 -15.67
N GLU A 582 -1.21 17.82 -16.75
CA GLU A 582 -2.15 18.15 -17.83
C GLU A 582 -2.62 16.89 -18.56
N GLU A 583 -1.72 15.96 -18.85
CA GLU A 583 -2.04 14.66 -19.44
C GLU A 583 -2.97 13.85 -18.51
N THR A 584 -2.62 13.73 -17.23
CA THR A 584 -3.48 13.03 -16.26
C THR A 584 -4.84 13.70 -16.11
N ARG A 585 -4.89 15.04 -16.14
CA ARG A 585 -6.14 15.79 -16.10
C ARG A 585 -6.99 15.51 -17.35
N ALA A 586 -6.39 15.54 -18.53
CA ALA A 586 -7.09 15.25 -19.78
C ALA A 586 -7.69 13.83 -19.74
N ASP A 587 -6.92 12.83 -19.30
CA ASP A 587 -7.40 11.46 -19.12
C ASP A 587 -8.54 11.36 -18.11
N MET A 588 -8.47 12.09 -16.99
CA MET A 588 -9.57 12.16 -16.03
C MET A 588 -10.81 12.82 -16.65
N ASP A 589 -10.64 13.95 -17.33
CA ASP A 589 -11.74 14.71 -17.95
C ASP A 589 -12.42 13.87 -19.05
N ASP A 590 -11.64 13.13 -19.85
CA ASP A 590 -12.17 12.20 -20.85
C ASP A 590 -12.84 10.98 -20.22
N LEU A 591 -12.30 10.45 -19.12
CA LEU A 591 -12.92 9.34 -18.38
C LEU A 591 -14.24 9.76 -17.72
N ILE A 592 -14.29 10.96 -17.13
CA ILE A 592 -15.48 11.55 -16.52
C ILE A 592 -16.56 11.72 -17.59
N ARG A 593 -16.19 12.28 -18.75
CA ARG A 593 -17.08 12.43 -19.91
C ARG A 593 -17.56 11.07 -20.42
N PHE A 594 -16.65 10.11 -20.64
CA PHE A 594 -16.99 8.78 -21.12
C PHE A 594 -17.96 8.02 -20.18
N LEU A 595 -17.90 8.29 -18.88
CA LEU A 595 -18.76 7.65 -17.88
C LEU A 595 -20.04 8.45 -17.56
N GLY A 596 -20.27 9.61 -18.19
CA GLY A 596 -21.41 10.49 -17.92
C GLY A 596 -21.43 11.01 -16.49
N LEU A 597 -20.24 11.22 -15.89
CA LEU A 597 -20.09 11.72 -14.53
C LEU A 597 -19.97 13.24 -14.51
N THR A 598 -20.21 13.84 -13.35
CA THR A 598 -20.20 15.32 -13.18
C THR A 598 -19.16 15.79 -12.17
N ASN A 599 -18.26 14.91 -11.75
CA ASN A 599 -17.17 15.28 -10.85
C ASN A 599 -16.13 16.18 -11.53
N GLN A 600 -15.47 17.00 -10.73
CA GLN A 600 -14.56 18.05 -11.18
C GLN A 600 -13.09 17.65 -11.02
N THR A 601 -12.24 18.18 -11.89
CA THR A 601 -10.77 18.03 -11.81
C THR A 601 -10.08 19.37 -11.61
N LEU A 602 -9.10 19.40 -10.70
CA LEU A 602 -8.25 20.56 -10.46
C LEU A 602 -6.78 20.17 -10.53
N ILE A 603 -5.99 20.96 -11.25
CA ILE A 603 -4.53 20.88 -11.22
C ILE A 603 -3.97 22.07 -10.47
N VAL A 604 -3.02 21.81 -9.58
CA VAL A 604 -2.20 22.85 -8.95
C VAL A 604 -0.74 22.48 -9.18
N GLN A 605 0.03 23.38 -9.80
CA GLN A 605 1.42 23.11 -10.13
C GLN A 605 2.35 23.78 -9.12
N GLY A 606 3.26 23.00 -8.54
CA GLY A 606 4.31 23.50 -7.66
C GLY A 606 4.96 22.40 -6.82
N ASP A 607 5.80 22.81 -5.88
CA ASP A 607 6.55 21.91 -5.01
C ASP A 607 5.86 21.74 -3.66
N ALA A 608 5.39 20.53 -3.36
CA ALA A 608 4.70 20.25 -2.10
C ALA A 608 5.59 20.40 -0.85
N SER A 609 6.90 20.61 -1.01
CA SER A 609 7.80 20.97 0.10
C SER A 609 7.96 22.47 0.34
N ASP A 610 7.39 23.33 -0.50
CA ASP A 610 7.36 24.79 -0.33
C ASP A 610 6.12 25.22 0.48
N PRO A 611 6.28 25.81 1.68
CA PRO A 611 5.17 26.22 2.52
C PRO A 611 4.26 27.25 1.87
N LYS A 612 4.81 28.18 1.07
CA LYS A 612 4.01 29.20 0.37
C LYS A 612 3.10 28.55 -0.66
N TYR A 613 3.67 27.65 -1.46
CA TYR A 613 2.92 26.90 -2.45
C TYR A 613 1.82 26.05 -1.83
N VAL A 614 2.13 25.33 -0.74
CA VAL A 614 1.13 24.50 -0.05
C VAL A 614 -0.03 25.36 0.46
N GLY A 615 0.25 26.53 1.05
CA GLY A 615 -0.79 27.49 1.44
C GLY A 615 -1.68 27.91 0.26
N GLU A 616 -1.09 28.39 -0.83
CA GLU A 616 -1.81 28.81 -2.04
C GLU A 616 -2.65 27.67 -2.66
N MET A 617 -2.12 26.43 -2.63
CA MET A 617 -2.82 25.24 -3.10
C MET A 617 -4.09 24.97 -2.28
N PHE A 618 -3.99 25.00 -0.95
CA PHE A 618 -5.15 24.74 -0.08
C PHE A 618 -6.16 25.89 -0.07
N GLU A 619 -5.72 27.14 -0.17
CA GLU A 619 -6.62 28.28 -0.38
C GLU A 619 -7.43 28.14 -1.67
N ARG A 620 -6.81 27.64 -2.74
CA ARG A 620 -7.51 27.36 -4.00
C ARG A 620 -8.49 26.20 -3.85
N ILE A 621 -8.12 25.12 -3.17
CA ILE A 621 -9.03 23.99 -2.89
C ILE A 621 -10.25 24.46 -2.09
N GLU A 622 -10.04 25.26 -1.04
CA GLU A 622 -11.09 25.83 -0.22
C GLU A 622 -12.04 26.73 -1.05
N ARG A 623 -11.50 27.54 -1.95
CA ARG A 623 -12.29 28.40 -2.84
C ARG A 623 -13.14 27.63 -3.85
N GLU A 624 -12.57 26.61 -4.47
CA GLU A 624 -13.22 25.86 -5.56
C GLU A 624 -14.20 24.79 -5.03
N PHE A 625 -13.85 24.13 -3.92
CA PHE A 625 -14.61 22.98 -3.41
C PHE A 625 -15.23 23.20 -2.02
N GLY A 626 -14.71 24.15 -1.23
CA GLY A 626 -15.18 24.42 0.13
C GLY A 626 -14.89 23.32 1.15
N ARG A 627 -14.25 22.21 0.74
CA ARG A 627 -14.00 21.02 1.57
C ARG A 627 -12.85 20.17 1.03
N ILE A 628 -12.32 19.29 1.88
CA ILE A 628 -11.44 18.19 1.52
C ILE A 628 -11.87 16.93 2.29
N ASP A 629 -12.06 15.82 1.58
CA ASP A 629 -12.47 14.56 2.20
C ASP A 629 -11.29 13.63 2.42
N ILE A 630 -10.41 13.49 1.41
CA ILE A 630 -9.21 12.65 1.50
C ILE A 630 -7.96 13.38 0.98
N LEU A 631 -6.86 13.30 1.73
CA LEU A 631 -5.52 13.68 1.30
C LEU A 631 -4.64 12.44 1.12
N TYR A 632 -4.05 12.26 -0.05
CA TYR A 632 -2.96 11.31 -0.30
C TYR A 632 -1.61 12.02 -0.33
N ASN A 633 -0.81 11.82 0.71
CA ASN A 633 0.61 12.17 0.74
C ASN A 633 1.43 11.12 -0.04
N ASN A 634 1.36 11.22 -1.37
CA ASN A 634 1.96 10.31 -2.35
C ASN A 634 3.19 10.88 -3.06
N ALA A 635 3.39 12.21 -3.05
CA ALA A 635 4.55 12.82 -3.70
C ALA A 635 5.88 12.24 -3.16
N GLY A 636 6.85 12.09 -4.06
CA GLY A 636 8.13 11.52 -3.70
C GLY A 636 9.14 11.50 -4.85
N VAL A 637 10.42 11.53 -4.51
CA VAL A 637 11.56 11.38 -5.44
C VAL A 637 12.43 10.19 -5.05
N SER A 638 13.41 9.81 -5.88
CA SER A 638 14.21 8.60 -5.58
C SER A 638 15.27 8.89 -4.53
N GLY A 639 15.65 10.17 -4.39
CA GLY A 639 16.88 10.62 -3.74
C GLY A 639 18.11 10.20 -4.54
N PRO A 640 19.31 10.42 -3.97
CA PRO A 640 20.52 9.81 -4.50
C PRO A 640 20.37 8.27 -4.45
N VAL A 641 20.68 7.61 -5.57
CA VAL A 641 20.82 6.16 -5.64
C VAL A 641 22.31 5.87 -5.61
N GLU A 642 22.89 5.95 -4.43
CA GLU A 642 24.34 5.90 -4.21
C GLU A 642 24.66 5.43 -2.79
N PHE A 643 25.80 4.78 -2.60
CA PHE A 643 26.28 4.35 -1.28
C PHE A 643 26.78 5.56 -0.49
N GLY A 644 26.41 5.64 0.78
CA GLY A 644 26.68 6.80 1.63
C GLY A 644 28.15 7.19 1.65
N SER A 645 29.05 6.23 1.80
CA SER A 645 30.49 6.44 1.94
C SER A 645 31.16 7.03 0.69
N VAL A 646 30.53 6.89 -0.48
CA VAL A 646 31.03 7.41 -1.77
C VAL A 646 30.27 8.67 -2.22
N TYR A 647 29.51 9.32 -1.32
CA TYR A 647 28.85 10.58 -1.63
C TYR A 647 29.86 11.65 -2.06
N ARG A 648 29.39 12.48 -2.99
CA ARG A 648 29.94 13.78 -3.39
C ARG A 648 29.00 14.87 -2.90
N GLU A 649 29.45 16.12 -2.82
CA GLU A 649 28.65 17.26 -2.33
C GLU A 649 27.25 17.33 -2.96
N GLU A 650 27.14 17.19 -4.28
CA GLU A 650 25.86 17.16 -5.02
C GLU A 650 24.83 16.11 -4.52
N HIS A 651 25.27 15.03 -3.87
CA HIS A 651 24.37 14.01 -3.31
C HIS A 651 23.67 14.49 -2.04
N PHE A 652 24.26 15.45 -1.33
CA PHE A 652 23.67 16.04 -0.14
C PHE A 652 22.51 16.98 -0.49
N ASP A 653 22.55 17.65 -1.63
CA ASP A 653 21.40 18.40 -2.15
C ASP A 653 20.24 17.44 -2.50
N LEU A 654 20.55 16.34 -3.20
CA LEU A 654 19.57 15.29 -3.50
C LEU A 654 19.03 14.60 -2.23
N TYR A 655 19.85 14.53 -1.17
CA TYR A 655 19.42 14.05 0.15
C TYR A 655 18.36 14.98 0.71
N ARG A 656 18.63 16.30 0.75
CA ARG A 656 17.69 17.31 1.25
C ARG A 656 16.40 17.30 0.44
N ASP A 657 16.48 17.24 -0.89
CA ASP A 657 15.33 17.14 -1.77
C ASP A 657 14.46 15.92 -1.45
N ALA A 658 15.09 14.76 -1.22
CA ALA A 658 14.37 13.54 -0.87
C ALA A 658 13.65 13.68 0.47
N VAL A 659 14.35 14.18 1.49
CA VAL A 659 13.74 14.38 2.81
C VAL A 659 12.64 15.43 2.77
N ASN A 660 12.86 16.56 2.09
CA ASN A 660 11.90 17.63 1.97
C ASN A 660 10.60 17.17 1.31
N ILE A 661 10.64 16.47 0.18
CA ILE A 661 9.40 16.04 -0.47
C ILE A 661 8.70 14.89 0.28
N HIS A 662 9.46 13.95 0.85
CA HIS A 662 8.87 12.76 1.50
C HIS A 662 8.37 13.04 2.92
N LEU A 663 9.02 13.95 3.66
CA LEU A 663 8.72 14.22 5.06
C LEU A 663 8.14 15.63 5.24
N THR A 664 8.87 16.68 4.88
CA THR A 664 8.43 18.08 5.06
C THR A 664 7.16 18.38 4.28
N GLY A 665 7.07 17.96 3.02
CA GLY A 665 5.88 18.19 2.20
C GLY A 665 4.65 17.42 2.68
N ALA A 666 4.85 16.19 3.18
CA ALA A 666 3.77 15.42 3.80
C ALA A 666 3.30 16.07 5.11
N TRP A 667 4.21 16.65 5.89
CA TRP A 667 3.88 17.42 7.10
C TRP A 667 3.05 18.66 6.75
N LEU A 668 3.56 19.54 5.87
CA LEU A 668 2.88 20.75 5.44
C LEU A 668 1.46 20.47 4.90
N ALA A 669 1.34 19.54 3.94
CA ALA A 669 0.06 19.20 3.34
C ALA A 669 -0.92 18.60 4.37
N SER A 670 -0.44 17.82 5.33
CA SER A 670 -1.29 17.26 6.38
C SER A 670 -1.82 18.33 7.34
N LEU A 671 -1.02 19.36 7.66
CA LEU A 671 -1.47 20.45 8.53
C LEU A 671 -2.57 21.27 7.87
N GLU A 672 -2.38 21.65 6.60
CA GLU A 672 -3.41 22.40 5.85
C GLU A 672 -4.67 21.57 5.58
N ALA A 673 -4.52 20.28 5.27
CA ALA A 673 -5.67 19.39 5.15
C ALA A 673 -6.43 19.27 6.48
N ALA A 674 -5.72 19.07 7.60
CA ALA A 674 -6.34 19.02 8.92
C ALA A 674 -7.10 20.33 9.20
N ARG A 675 -6.49 21.50 8.95
CA ARG A 675 -7.15 22.81 9.14
C ARG A 675 -8.54 22.87 8.48
N LEU A 676 -8.67 22.37 7.25
CA LEU A 676 -9.98 22.30 6.57
C LEU A 676 -10.87 21.18 7.15
N MET A 677 -10.35 19.96 7.30
CA MET A 677 -11.11 18.79 7.75
C MET A 677 -11.71 18.97 9.15
N GLU A 678 -11.02 19.65 10.06
CA GLU A 678 -11.48 19.89 11.44
C GLU A 678 -12.78 20.70 11.50
N THR A 679 -13.03 21.54 10.48
CA THR A 679 -14.27 22.34 10.39
C THR A 679 -15.45 21.53 9.82
N GLN A 680 -15.20 20.34 9.28
CA GLN A 680 -16.19 19.53 8.59
C GLN A 680 -16.91 18.58 9.55
N PRO A 681 -18.26 18.46 9.50
CA PRO A 681 -19.02 17.58 10.39
C PRO A 681 -18.61 16.10 10.33
N ARG A 682 -18.10 15.63 9.19
CA ARG A 682 -17.66 14.25 8.97
C ARG A 682 -16.14 14.06 9.14
N GLY A 683 -15.39 15.13 9.45
CA GLY A 683 -13.93 15.13 9.42
C GLY A 683 -13.37 14.82 8.03
N GLY A 684 -12.26 14.07 7.98
CA GLY A 684 -11.63 13.63 6.73
C GLY A 684 -10.58 12.52 6.94
N VAL A 685 -9.89 12.13 5.87
CA VAL A 685 -8.90 11.05 5.88
C VAL A 685 -7.56 11.55 5.32
N ILE A 686 -6.48 11.35 6.06
CA ILE A 686 -5.11 11.60 5.59
C ILE A 686 -4.42 10.26 5.41
N VAL A 687 -3.88 10.02 4.21
CA VAL A 687 -3.20 8.79 3.84
C VAL A 687 -1.73 9.08 3.56
N MET A 688 -0.85 8.51 4.38
CA MET A 688 0.59 8.52 4.17
C MET A 688 0.98 7.37 3.25
N VAL A 689 1.41 7.64 2.02
CA VAL A 689 1.93 6.59 1.13
C VAL A 689 3.42 6.41 1.40
N GLY A 690 3.76 5.38 2.16
CA GLY A 690 5.12 4.99 2.51
C GLY A 690 5.70 3.97 1.55
N THR A 691 6.47 3.02 2.09
CA THR A 691 7.11 1.94 1.33
C THR A 691 7.40 0.75 2.26
N PHE A 692 7.44 -0.47 1.75
CA PHE A 692 7.85 -1.61 2.57
C PHE A 692 9.33 -1.57 2.98
N TYR A 693 10.20 -0.93 2.17
CA TYR A 693 11.64 -0.85 2.42
C TYR A 693 12.05 0.10 3.56
N SER A 694 11.07 0.69 4.27
CA SER A 694 11.28 1.42 5.52
C SER A 694 11.19 0.48 6.74
N GLU A 695 11.01 1.02 7.94
CA GLU A 695 10.74 0.21 9.13
C GLU A 695 9.49 -0.68 8.95
N SER A 696 9.61 -1.95 9.37
CA SER A 696 8.53 -2.95 9.26
C SER A 696 7.31 -2.58 10.12
N ILE A 697 6.17 -3.23 9.86
CA ILE A 697 4.98 -3.19 10.74
C ILE A 697 5.33 -3.72 12.14
N HIS A 698 6.31 -4.62 12.21
CA HIS A 698 6.92 -5.06 13.47
C HIS A 698 8.00 -4.04 13.87
N ARG A 699 7.73 -3.25 14.92
CA ARG A 699 8.54 -2.13 15.45
C ARG A 699 10.01 -2.46 15.80
N HIS A 700 10.45 -3.69 15.57
CA HIS A 700 11.78 -4.20 15.88
C HIS A 700 12.54 -4.73 14.65
N VAL A 701 11.94 -4.76 13.45
CA VAL A 701 12.60 -5.26 12.24
C VAL A 701 13.00 -4.06 11.36
N LEU A 702 14.28 -4.01 11.02
CA LEU A 702 14.88 -2.96 10.19
C LEU A 702 15.22 -3.52 8.81
N HIS A 703 14.76 -2.83 7.76
CA HIS A 703 15.10 -3.19 6.39
C HIS A 703 16.24 -2.29 5.91
N ALA A 704 17.45 -2.86 5.80
CA ALA A 704 18.56 -2.18 5.15
C ALA A 704 18.28 -2.08 3.64
N TYR A 705 18.43 -0.90 3.05
CA TYR A 705 18.26 -0.71 1.61
C TYR A 705 19.48 -0.01 0.98
N PRO A 706 20.56 -0.75 0.72
CA PRO A 706 21.82 -0.20 0.24
C PRO A 706 21.66 0.67 -1.01
N GLY A 707 22.25 1.85 -0.95
CA GLY A 707 22.19 2.88 -1.97
C GLY A 707 20.98 3.82 -1.85
N ARG A 708 20.13 3.66 -0.83
CA ARG A 708 18.82 4.36 -0.73
C ARG A 708 18.54 4.99 0.64
N LEU A 709 19.58 5.27 1.42
CA LEU A 709 19.48 5.77 2.79
C LEU A 709 18.57 7.01 2.98
N PRO A 710 18.71 8.12 2.23
CA PRO A 710 17.82 9.28 2.41
C PRO A 710 16.36 8.94 2.18
N TYR A 711 16.08 8.05 1.22
CA TYR A 711 14.72 7.60 0.92
C TYR A 711 14.13 6.79 2.08
N THR A 712 14.86 5.81 2.63
CA THR A 712 14.35 4.99 3.74
C THR A 712 14.24 5.78 5.05
N SER A 713 15.16 6.71 5.30
CA SER A 713 15.12 7.60 6.47
C SER A 713 13.90 8.51 6.44
N ALA A 714 13.67 9.21 5.32
CA ALA A 714 12.51 10.09 5.17
C ALA A 714 11.18 9.33 5.19
N GLN A 715 11.11 8.15 4.57
CA GLN A 715 9.90 7.33 4.54
C GLN A 715 9.56 6.77 5.92
N SER A 716 10.55 6.28 6.69
CA SER A 716 10.33 5.84 8.08
C SER A 716 9.85 6.99 8.97
N ALA A 717 10.44 8.17 8.84
CA ALA A 717 9.99 9.37 9.56
C ALA A 717 8.56 9.78 9.16
N LYS A 718 8.19 9.71 7.86
CA LYS A 718 6.82 10.00 7.40
C LYS A 718 5.80 9.02 8.00
N LEU A 719 6.13 7.73 8.08
CA LEU A 719 5.23 6.74 8.69
C LEU A 719 5.01 7.03 10.18
N ALA A 720 6.08 7.34 10.91
CA ALA A 720 5.99 7.76 12.31
C ALA A 720 5.25 9.10 12.49
N LEU A 721 5.37 10.03 11.53
CA LEU A 721 4.58 11.25 11.48
C LEU A 721 3.08 10.94 11.30
N GLY A 722 2.75 9.97 10.44
CA GLY A 722 1.38 9.45 10.32
C GLY A 722 0.83 8.91 11.64
N ASP A 723 1.64 8.12 12.35
CA ASP A 723 1.29 7.57 13.68
C ASP A 723 1.07 8.71 14.69
N TYR A 724 1.94 9.73 14.71
CA TYR A 724 1.78 10.91 15.56
C TYR A 724 0.51 11.69 15.25
N LEU A 725 0.26 12.00 13.97
CA LEU A 725 -0.92 12.76 13.54
C LEU A 725 -2.21 12.00 13.82
N ALA A 726 -2.21 10.67 13.74
CA ALA A 726 -3.36 9.85 14.12
C ALA A 726 -3.78 10.10 15.58
N TRP A 727 -2.81 10.17 16.51
CA TRP A 727 -3.08 10.47 17.92
C TRP A 727 -3.47 11.93 18.19
N MET A 728 -2.93 12.86 17.40
CA MET A 728 -3.23 14.29 17.53
C MET A 728 -4.62 14.66 17.01
N LEU A 729 -5.05 14.04 15.92
CA LEU A 729 -6.25 14.43 15.19
C LEU A 729 -7.47 13.51 15.47
N ALA A 730 -7.29 12.45 16.27
CA ALA A 730 -8.36 11.51 16.62
C ALA A 730 -9.62 12.20 17.17
N ASP A 731 -9.45 13.20 18.05
CA ASP A 731 -10.55 13.93 18.68
C ASP A 731 -11.26 14.91 17.72
N ARG A 732 -10.71 15.07 16.50
CA ARG A 732 -11.21 15.98 15.46
C ARG A 732 -11.94 15.26 14.31
N ASN A 733 -12.24 13.97 14.48
CA ASN A 733 -12.83 13.12 13.44
C ASN A 733 -11.96 12.98 12.17
N VAL A 734 -10.66 13.28 12.24
CA VAL A 734 -9.73 13.08 11.14
C VAL A 734 -8.99 11.76 11.34
N THR A 735 -9.12 10.86 10.38
CA THR A 735 -8.43 9.56 10.40
C THR A 735 -7.10 9.67 9.66
N VAL A 736 -6.01 9.20 10.26
CA VAL A 736 -4.69 9.12 9.60
C VAL A 736 -4.26 7.67 9.47
N LEU A 737 -3.90 7.26 8.26
CA LEU A 737 -3.52 5.90 7.88
C LEU A 737 -2.23 5.90 7.09
N SER A 738 -1.49 4.79 7.12
CA SER A 738 -0.29 4.61 6.31
C SER A 738 -0.44 3.42 5.36
N LEU A 739 -0.09 3.60 4.10
CA LEU A 739 -0.01 2.53 3.10
C LEU A 739 1.46 2.19 2.83
N ASN A 740 1.82 0.92 2.89
CA ASN A 740 3.19 0.44 2.70
C ASN A 740 3.25 -0.48 1.48
N PRO A 741 3.32 0.07 0.27
CA PRO A 741 3.49 -0.71 -0.95
C PRO A 741 4.86 -1.38 -1.06
N SER A 742 4.82 -2.61 -1.58
CA SER A 742 5.95 -3.28 -2.25
C SER A 742 6.39 -2.49 -3.50
N ALA A 743 7.36 -2.99 -4.25
CA ALA A 743 7.74 -2.44 -5.54
C ALA A 743 6.52 -2.40 -6.49
N VAL A 744 6.18 -1.21 -6.97
CA VAL A 744 5.05 -0.94 -7.86
C VAL A 744 5.56 -0.68 -9.27
N ALA A 745 4.97 -1.37 -10.26
CA ALA A 745 5.33 -1.29 -11.67
C ALA A 745 5.04 0.11 -12.26
N THR A 746 5.94 1.05 -12.02
CA THR A 746 5.88 2.43 -12.49
C THR A 746 7.06 2.72 -13.41
N GLU A 747 7.02 3.84 -14.12
CA GLU A 747 8.09 4.32 -15.00
C GLU A 747 9.44 4.45 -14.29
N ARG A 748 9.43 4.57 -12.95
CA ARG A 748 10.63 4.66 -12.10
C ARG A 748 11.36 3.33 -11.90
N ILE A 749 10.68 2.21 -12.13
CA ILE A 749 11.21 0.85 -11.99
C ILE A 749 11.54 0.24 -13.37
N GLN A 750 11.03 0.81 -14.48
CA GLN A 750 11.27 0.34 -15.85
C GLN A 750 12.76 0.39 -16.27
N ARG A 751 13.14 -0.55 -17.14
CA ARG A 751 14.53 -0.75 -17.63
C ARG A 751 15.03 0.40 -18.52
N GLY A 752 16.32 0.69 -18.43
CA GLY A 752 17.05 1.62 -19.32
C GLY A 752 17.43 2.96 -18.68
N ALA A 753 16.78 3.34 -17.57
CA ALA A 753 17.14 4.49 -16.73
C ALA A 753 16.58 4.37 -15.29
N GLY A 754 16.13 3.18 -14.90
CA GLY A 754 15.33 2.95 -13.69
C GLY A 754 16.14 2.88 -12.41
N VAL A 755 15.46 2.56 -11.30
CA VAL A 755 16.12 2.37 -10.00
C VAL A 755 17.11 1.21 -10.00
N PHE A 756 16.86 0.14 -10.77
CA PHE A 756 17.76 -1.01 -10.86
C PHE A 756 19.02 -0.69 -11.67
N ASP A 757 18.90 0.06 -12.76
CA ASP A 757 20.05 0.54 -13.53
C ASP A 757 20.97 1.43 -12.67
N ARG A 758 20.39 2.42 -11.98
CA ARG A 758 21.15 3.26 -11.05
C ARG A 758 21.72 2.48 -9.87
N GLY A 759 20.98 1.52 -9.34
CA GLY A 759 21.44 0.64 -8.26
C GLY A 759 22.58 -0.29 -8.68
N SER A 760 22.60 -0.71 -9.94
CA SER A 760 23.70 -1.45 -10.57
C SER A 760 24.93 -0.56 -10.72
N GLN A 761 24.76 0.67 -11.23
CA GLN A 761 25.84 1.65 -11.36
C GLN A 761 26.47 2.02 -9.99
N ALA A 762 25.65 2.24 -8.96
CA ALA A 762 26.11 2.50 -7.60
C ALA A 762 26.96 1.34 -7.05
N ARG A 763 26.52 0.09 -7.25
CA ARG A 763 27.30 -1.10 -6.85
C ARG A 763 28.60 -1.22 -7.65
N ALA A 764 28.58 -0.91 -8.94
CA ALA A 764 29.78 -0.96 -9.77
C ALA A 764 30.86 0.02 -9.27
N ARG A 765 30.48 1.20 -8.76
CA ARG A 765 31.42 2.18 -8.18
C ARG A 765 32.15 1.66 -6.94
N ILE A 766 31.56 0.73 -6.19
CA ILE A 766 32.24 0.08 -5.05
C ILE A 766 32.91 -1.24 -5.43
N GLY A 767 33.11 -1.52 -6.72
CA GLY A 767 33.74 -2.75 -7.21
C GLY A 767 32.79 -3.93 -7.41
N ARG A 768 31.49 -3.77 -7.13
CA ARG A 768 30.50 -4.86 -7.21
C ARG A 768 29.70 -4.79 -8.50
N LYS A 769 30.06 -5.62 -9.47
CA LYS A 769 29.30 -5.76 -10.73
C LYS A 769 28.09 -6.65 -10.52
N VAL A 770 26.91 -6.06 -10.42
CA VAL A 770 25.61 -6.74 -10.37
C VAL A 770 24.75 -6.16 -11.47
N SER A 771 24.20 -6.99 -12.36
CA SER A 771 23.37 -6.48 -13.46
C SER A 771 22.03 -5.92 -12.95
N PRO A 772 21.40 -4.98 -13.66
CA PRO A 772 20.07 -4.48 -13.31
C PRO A 772 19.04 -5.61 -13.16
N GLU A 773 19.10 -6.64 -14.02
CA GLU A 773 18.19 -7.79 -14.00
C GLU A 773 18.36 -8.66 -12.75
N ALA A 774 19.59 -8.76 -12.22
CA ALA A 774 19.85 -9.48 -10.99
C ALA A 774 19.27 -8.74 -9.77
N LEU A 775 19.33 -7.41 -9.76
CA LEU A 775 18.70 -6.59 -8.71
C LEU A 775 17.17 -6.63 -8.79
N GLU A 776 16.64 -6.61 -10.01
CA GLU A 776 15.21 -6.77 -10.28
C GLU A 776 14.72 -8.14 -9.79
N ARG A 777 15.43 -9.23 -10.13
CA ARG A 777 15.12 -10.59 -9.70
C ARG A 777 15.15 -10.74 -8.18
N ASP A 778 16.20 -10.26 -7.51
CA ASP A 778 16.31 -10.28 -6.04
C ASP A 778 15.13 -9.55 -5.36
N THR A 779 14.61 -8.50 -6.02
CA THR A 779 13.45 -7.76 -5.53
C THR A 779 12.16 -8.56 -5.71
N LEU A 780 11.98 -9.21 -6.87
CA LEU A 780 10.82 -10.05 -7.17
C LEU A 780 10.77 -11.31 -6.31
N ASP A 781 11.92 -11.95 -6.04
CA ASP A 781 12.03 -13.15 -5.21
C ASP A 781 11.55 -12.93 -3.78
N ARG A 782 11.60 -11.68 -3.28
CA ARG A 782 11.11 -11.29 -1.96
C ARG A 782 9.66 -10.78 -1.98
N THR A 783 9.07 -10.61 -3.16
CA THR A 783 7.71 -10.09 -3.32
C THR A 783 6.73 -11.25 -3.46
N VAL A 784 5.63 -11.20 -2.72
CA VAL A 784 4.59 -12.23 -2.78
C VAL A 784 4.03 -12.30 -4.21
N GLY A 785 4.03 -13.50 -4.78
CA GLY A 785 3.60 -13.72 -6.18
C GLY A 785 4.66 -13.40 -7.23
N HIS A 786 5.89 -13.03 -6.84
CA HIS A 786 7.01 -12.74 -7.75
C HIS A 786 6.70 -11.72 -8.84
N GLU A 787 5.78 -10.79 -8.57
CA GLU A 787 5.32 -9.77 -9.52
C GLU A 787 5.26 -8.40 -8.83
N PHE A 788 5.60 -7.34 -9.56
CA PHE A 788 5.43 -5.98 -9.06
C PHE A 788 3.96 -5.62 -8.99
N VAL A 789 3.57 -4.89 -7.94
CA VAL A 789 2.18 -4.43 -7.79
C VAL A 789 1.83 -3.52 -8.96
N HIS A 790 0.75 -3.81 -9.65
CA HIS A 790 0.28 -2.94 -10.72
C HIS A 790 -0.30 -1.63 -10.13
N PRO A 791 -0.02 -0.44 -10.70
CA PRO A 791 -0.52 0.83 -10.16
C PRO A 791 -2.04 0.89 -9.98
N ARG A 792 -2.81 0.24 -10.88
CA ARG A 792 -4.28 0.16 -10.75
C ARG A 792 -4.74 -0.65 -9.55
N ASP A 793 -4.05 -1.75 -9.22
CA ASP A 793 -4.40 -2.56 -8.05
C ASP A 793 -4.07 -1.83 -6.76
N PHE A 794 -2.92 -1.16 -6.73
CA PHE A 794 -2.58 -0.24 -5.67
C PHE A 794 -3.67 0.82 -5.49
N ALA A 795 -4.10 1.50 -6.56
CA ALA A 795 -5.12 2.53 -6.51
C ALA A 795 -6.48 1.99 -6.01
N ARG A 796 -6.91 0.82 -6.47
CA ARG A 796 -8.15 0.16 -6.02
C ARG A 796 -8.15 -0.09 -4.52
N VAL A 797 -7.08 -0.64 -3.98
CA VAL A 797 -6.98 -0.91 -2.54
C VAL A 797 -6.77 0.39 -1.75
N ALA A 798 -5.92 1.30 -2.24
CA ALA A 798 -5.68 2.60 -1.61
C ALA A 798 -6.95 3.45 -1.49
N LEU A 799 -7.90 3.33 -2.41
CA LEU A 799 -9.23 3.92 -2.30
C LEU A 799 -10.19 3.03 -1.49
N GLY A 800 -10.01 1.71 -1.47
CA GLY A 800 -10.85 0.83 -0.65
C GLY A 800 -10.73 1.07 0.87
N VAL A 801 -9.55 1.45 1.36
CA VAL A 801 -9.27 1.58 2.81
C VAL A 801 -10.13 2.62 3.53
N GLN A 802 -10.70 3.59 2.80
CA GLN A 802 -11.58 4.61 3.39
C GLN A 802 -12.96 4.07 3.81
N ASN A 803 -13.35 2.91 3.27
CA ASN A 803 -14.65 2.28 3.54
C ASN A 803 -14.61 1.30 4.72
N ILE A 804 -13.46 1.14 5.37
CA ILE A 804 -13.33 0.27 6.53
C ILE A 804 -14.08 0.91 7.70
N VAL A 805 -15.08 0.20 8.24
CA VAL A 805 -16.08 0.67 9.25
C VAL A 805 -15.48 0.97 10.65
N PHE A 806 -14.18 1.27 10.75
CA PHE A 806 -13.49 1.50 12.02
C PHE A 806 -12.75 2.84 12.04
N ARG A 807 -13.50 3.94 11.88
CA ARG A 807 -12.98 5.33 11.99
C ARG A 807 -12.26 5.66 13.32
N ARG A 808 -12.42 4.84 14.38
CA ARG A 808 -11.79 5.06 15.70
C ARG A 808 -10.72 4.04 16.12
N THR A 809 -10.59 2.88 15.44
CA THR A 809 -9.72 1.78 15.89
C THR A 809 -8.44 1.62 15.04
N ILE A 810 -8.38 2.25 13.86
CA ILE A 810 -7.34 2.04 12.84
C ILE A 810 -6.35 3.22 12.72
N GLY A 811 -6.57 4.34 13.45
CA GLY A 811 -5.64 5.47 13.42
C GLY A 811 -4.20 5.03 13.73
N GLY A 812 -3.25 5.30 12.82
CA GLY A 812 -1.85 4.87 12.97
C GLY A 812 -1.57 3.42 12.56
N GLN A 813 -2.46 2.76 11.81
CA GLN A 813 -2.15 1.47 11.19
C GLN A 813 -1.37 1.63 9.88
N ARG A 814 -0.37 0.76 9.71
CA ARG A 814 0.42 0.59 8.49
C ARG A 814 -0.12 -0.61 7.73
N LEU A 815 -0.72 -0.37 6.56
CA LEU A 815 -1.34 -1.40 5.74
C LEU A 815 -0.34 -1.91 4.69
N PRO A 816 0.10 -3.19 4.74
CA PRO A 816 1.00 -3.75 3.75
C PRO A 816 0.26 -3.97 2.42
N MET A 817 0.91 -3.64 1.31
CA MET A 817 0.30 -3.70 -0.02
C MET A 817 1.22 -4.45 -0.97
N GLY A 818 0.75 -5.59 -1.50
CA GLY A 818 1.52 -6.44 -2.44
C GLY A 818 2.38 -7.53 -1.80
N GLY A 819 2.52 -7.55 -0.47
CA GLY A 819 3.22 -8.59 0.29
C GLY A 819 4.72 -8.68 0.00
N VAL A 820 5.57 -8.54 1.02
CA VAL A 820 7.01 -8.76 0.87
C VAL A 820 7.48 -9.58 2.07
N THR A 821 8.24 -10.63 1.82
CA THR A 821 8.82 -11.49 2.86
C THR A 821 10.29 -11.11 3.05
N TYR A 822 10.58 -10.48 4.19
CA TYR A 822 11.94 -10.32 4.68
C TYR A 822 12.10 -11.13 5.96
N GLU A 823 12.84 -12.23 5.88
CA GLU A 823 13.35 -12.89 7.08
C GLU A 823 14.55 -12.08 7.58
N GLN A 824 14.31 -11.21 8.55
CA GLN A 824 15.36 -10.45 9.21
C GLN A 824 15.22 -10.61 10.73
N PRO A 825 16.33 -10.86 11.45
CA PRO A 825 16.31 -10.84 12.90
C PRO A 825 15.93 -9.43 13.40
N PRO A 826 15.44 -9.31 14.65
CA PRO A 826 15.15 -8.01 15.23
C PRO A 826 16.40 -7.12 15.22
N GLY A 827 16.30 -5.95 14.58
CA GLY A 827 17.35 -4.93 14.52
C GLY A 827 17.29 -3.93 15.68
N VAL A 828 16.23 -3.97 16.50
CA VAL A 828 16.08 -3.14 17.70
C VAL A 828 16.06 -4.04 18.93
N LEU A 829 17.03 -3.88 19.83
CA LEU A 829 17.29 -4.81 20.93
C LEU A 829 17.56 -4.08 22.25
N PRO A 830 17.14 -4.63 23.41
CA PRO A 830 17.68 -4.22 24.70
C PRO A 830 19.21 -4.30 24.68
N SER A 831 19.90 -3.30 25.22
CA SER A 831 21.37 -3.28 25.13
C SER A 831 21.99 -4.44 25.94
N PRO A 832 22.84 -5.28 25.32
CA PRO A 832 23.53 -6.37 26.00
C PRO A 832 24.86 -5.94 26.65
N ALA A 833 25.13 -4.63 26.75
CA ALA A 833 26.43 -4.03 27.05
C ALA A 833 26.90 -4.19 28.52
N ALA A 834 27.01 -5.43 28.99
CA ALA A 834 27.52 -5.75 30.32
C ALA A 834 29.04 -5.79 30.33
N LEU A 835 29.68 -4.61 30.37
CA LEU A 835 31.13 -4.53 30.32
C LEU A 835 31.77 -5.01 31.63
N TYR A 836 32.66 -6.00 31.52
CA TYR A 836 33.50 -6.47 32.64
C TYR A 836 34.78 -5.66 32.80
N ARG A 837 35.25 -5.02 31.72
CA ARG A 837 36.40 -4.12 31.68
C ARG A 837 36.15 -3.01 30.66
N TYR A 838 36.89 -1.93 30.77
CA TYR A 838 36.92 -0.89 29.75
C TYR A 838 37.64 -1.42 28.49
N PRO A 839 37.13 -1.13 27.28
CA PRO A 839 37.85 -1.44 26.05
C PRO A 839 39.15 -0.63 25.97
N ASP A 840 40.16 -1.17 25.28
CA ASP A 840 41.47 -0.53 25.14
C ASP A 840 41.49 0.44 23.96
N LEU A 841 41.37 1.72 24.25
CA LEU A 841 41.36 2.82 23.29
C LEU A 841 42.61 3.70 23.40
N VAL A 842 43.69 3.22 24.03
CA VAL A 842 44.90 4.04 24.18
C VAL A 842 45.49 4.41 22.83
N GLY A 843 45.75 5.71 22.63
CA GLY A 843 46.30 6.25 21.38
C GLY A 843 45.28 6.36 20.25
N LYS A 844 44.02 5.99 20.49
CA LYS A 844 42.90 6.17 19.57
C LYS A 844 42.31 7.57 19.71
N VAL A 845 41.76 8.11 18.62
CA VAL A 845 41.08 9.41 18.63
C VAL A 845 39.56 9.20 18.60
N ALA A 846 38.88 9.70 19.63
CA ALA A 846 37.43 9.66 19.75
C ALA A 846 36.84 11.06 19.55
N LEU A 847 36.17 11.29 18.44
CA LEU A 847 35.45 12.53 18.17
C LEU A 847 34.04 12.44 18.77
N VAL A 848 33.70 13.37 19.66
CA VAL A 848 32.37 13.47 20.28
C VAL A 848 31.68 14.73 19.78
N CYS A 849 30.69 14.57 18.90
CA CYS A 849 29.96 15.69 18.27
C CYS A 849 28.64 15.96 18.98
N LEU A 850 28.41 17.21 19.37
CA LEU A 850 27.28 17.63 20.20
C LEU A 850 26.50 18.77 19.54
N HIS A 851 25.17 18.64 19.49
CA HIS A 851 24.28 19.78 19.22
C HIS A 851 24.09 20.61 20.50
N GLY A 852 24.14 21.94 20.37
CA GLY A 852 24.18 22.93 21.45
C GLY A 852 23.56 22.49 22.78
N SER A 853 24.38 22.43 23.84
CA SER A 853 23.98 21.88 25.14
C SER A 853 22.86 22.72 25.78
N GLN A 854 21.64 22.18 25.88
CA GLN A 854 20.55 22.68 26.72
C GLN A 854 19.73 21.45 27.16
N GLY A 855 19.68 21.16 28.48
CA GLY A 855 18.74 20.18 29.05
C GLY A 855 19.30 18.81 29.46
N GLY A 856 18.39 17.85 29.72
CA GLY A 856 18.62 16.57 30.41
C GLY A 856 19.57 15.55 29.76
N GLU A 857 20.24 15.90 28.66
CA GLU A 857 21.20 15.04 27.95
C GLU A 857 22.64 15.21 28.46
N ALA A 858 22.93 16.32 29.16
CA ALA A 858 24.27 16.60 29.71
C ALA A 858 24.87 15.44 30.52
N PRO A 859 24.11 14.72 31.39
CA PRO A 859 24.64 13.55 32.08
C PRO A 859 25.04 12.41 31.14
N LEU A 860 24.30 12.20 30.04
CA LEU A 860 24.61 11.15 29.05
C LEU A 860 25.92 11.45 28.31
N ILE A 861 26.09 12.72 27.91
CA ILE A 861 27.30 13.23 27.25
C ILE A 861 28.50 13.09 28.19
N GLU A 862 28.37 13.59 29.42
CA GLU A 862 29.43 13.58 30.41
C GLU A 862 29.88 12.15 30.73
N ALA A 863 28.95 11.23 31.00
CA ALA A 863 29.27 9.84 31.30
C ALA A 863 29.97 9.15 30.12
N SER A 864 29.50 9.37 28.90
CA SER A 864 30.05 8.71 27.71
C SER A 864 31.43 9.24 27.33
N ALA A 865 31.63 10.56 27.38
CA ALA A 865 32.93 11.18 27.12
C ALA A 865 33.98 10.80 28.19
N LYS A 866 33.60 10.80 29.47
CA LYS A 866 34.46 10.31 30.56
C LYS A 866 34.81 8.84 30.38
N ALA A 867 33.85 8.01 29.99
CA ALA A 867 34.08 6.58 29.77
C ALA A 867 35.05 6.32 28.60
N LEU A 868 34.95 7.07 27.50
CA LEU A 868 35.91 7.02 26.37
C LEU A 868 37.33 7.43 26.79
N ALA A 869 37.48 8.53 27.52
CA ALA A 869 38.78 8.96 28.02
C ALA A 869 39.38 7.96 29.04
N ARG A 870 38.55 7.37 29.90
CA ARG A 870 38.97 6.30 30.83
C ARG A 870 39.47 5.04 30.10
N SER A 871 38.91 4.75 28.93
CA SER A 871 39.40 3.71 28.02
C SER A 871 40.73 4.06 27.34
N GLY A 872 41.29 5.26 27.53
CA GLY A 872 42.57 5.68 26.96
C GLY A 872 42.48 6.54 25.70
N ALA A 873 41.26 6.84 25.22
CA ALA A 873 41.08 7.63 24.00
C ALA A 873 41.49 9.10 24.19
N ASN A 874 42.07 9.70 23.16
CA ASN A 874 42.15 11.16 23.03
C ASN A 874 40.78 11.65 22.52
N VAL A 875 40.00 12.25 23.42
CA VAL A 875 38.64 12.71 23.16
C VAL A 875 38.67 14.12 22.57
N VAL A 876 38.07 14.32 21.41
CA VAL A 876 37.86 15.65 20.82
C VAL A 876 36.39 15.99 20.96
N LEU A 877 36.06 16.98 21.81
CA LEU A 877 34.70 17.47 22.00
C LEU A 877 34.41 18.55 20.97
N ALA A 878 33.41 18.33 20.12
CA ALA A 878 33.08 19.21 19.00
C ALA A 878 31.63 19.73 19.08
N GLY A 879 31.45 21.04 19.04
CA GLY A 879 30.12 21.67 19.01
C GLY A 879 30.18 23.20 19.14
N GLU A 880 29.01 23.86 19.12
CA GLU A 880 28.91 25.33 19.07
C GLU A 880 29.16 26.02 20.41
N ARG A 881 28.77 25.39 21.54
CA ARG A 881 28.86 25.99 22.89
C ARG A 881 30.19 25.66 23.56
N THR A 882 31.26 26.32 23.14
CA THR A 882 32.64 26.08 23.62
C THR A 882 32.79 26.09 25.14
N GLU A 883 32.12 26.99 25.87
CA GLU A 883 32.22 27.09 27.33
C GLU A 883 31.83 25.79 28.07
N ASP A 884 30.78 25.11 27.61
CA ASP A 884 30.32 23.85 28.22
C ASP A 884 31.29 22.71 27.89
N LEU A 885 31.84 22.72 26.66
CA LEU A 885 32.82 21.75 26.20
C LEU A 885 34.14 21.89 26.97
N GLU A 886 34.61 23.11 27.18
CA GLU A 886 35.82 23.42 27.95
C GLU A 886 35.69 22.96 29.40
N ARG A 887 34.51 23.18 30.00
CA ARG A 887 34.22 22.67 31.35
C ARG A 887 34.30 21.14 31.40
N LEU A 888 33.69 20.46 30.44
CA LEU A 888 33.71 18.99 30.38
C LEU A 888 35.14 18.46 30.11
N ALA A 889 35.88 19.09 29.21
CA ALA A 889 37.26 18.73 28.93
C ALA A 889 38.15 18.90 30.17
N LEU A 890 37.99 20.00 30.91
CA LEU A 890 38.73 20.24 32.15
C LEU A 890 38.38 19.19 33.21
N GLN A 891 37.11 18.80 33.35
CA GLN A 891 36.72 17.71 34.25
C GLN A 891 37.38 16.38 33.85
N ILE A 892 37.36 16.01 32.58
CA ILE A 892 38.00 14.78 32.08
C ILE A 892 39.51 14.80 32.36
N ASN A 893 40.18 15.90 32.03
CA ASN A 893 41.63 16.05 32.20
C ASN A 893 42.04 16.08 33.67
N SER A 894 41.24 16.71 34.54
CA SER A 894 41.50 16.78 35.99
C SER A 894 41.35 15.45 36.71
N ALA A 895 40.50 14.54 36.21
CA ALA A 895 40.32 13.22 36.79
C ALA A 895 41.58 12.34 36.68
N GLY A 896 42.48 12.67 35.74
CA GLY A 896 43.67 11.90 35.42
C GLY A 896 43.34 10.57 34.73
N GLY A 897 44.25 10.04 33.92
CA GLY A 897 43.99 8.82 33.16
C GLY A 897 44.94 8.68 31.96
N GLU A 898 44.73 7.64 31.14
CA GLU A 898 45.50 7.44 29.91
C GLU A 898 44.98 8.28 28.73
N GLY A 899 43.68 8.62 28.73
CA GLY A 899 43.06 9.52 27.76
C GLY A 899 43.05 10.97 28.23
N ASN A 900 42.84 11.89 27.28
CA ASN A 900 42.66 13.32 27.51
C ASN A 900 41.45 13.83 26.72
N ALA A 901 41.06 15.08 26.96
CA ALA A 901 40.01 15.77 26.22
C ALA A 901 40.49 17.13 25.71
N THR A 902 40.18 17.42 24.44
CA THR A 902 40.34 18.73 23.81
C THR A 902 39.01 19.22 23.26
N VAL A 903 38.92 20.51 22.92
CA VAL A 903 37.71 21.15 22.42
C VAL A 903 37.94 21.69 21.02
N CYS A 904 36.96 21.52 20.14
CA CYS A 904 36.89 22.13 18.83
C CYS A 904 35.55 22.83 18.64
N ALA A 905 35.56 24.13 18.39
CA ALA A 905 34.35 24.88 18.08
C ALA A 905 33.91 24.56 16.64
N VAL A 906 32.66 24.12 16.47
CA VAL A 906 32.12 23.80 15.14
C VAL A 906 30.61 23.99 15.11
N ASN A 907 30.10 24.62 14.04
CA ASN A 907 28.69 24.56 13.71
C ASN A 907 28.41 23.32 12.85
N LEU A 908 27.76 22.31 13.45
CA LEU A 908 27.49 21.03 12.78
C LEU A 908 26.49 21.14 11.62
N SER A 909 25.73 22.24 11.53
CA SER A 909 24.84 22.51 10.39
C SER A 909 25.57 23.08 9.17
N ARG A 910 26.84 23.50 9.32
CA ARG A 910 27.66 24.04 8.23
C ARG A 910 28.65 23.01 7.72
N ALA A 911 28.39 22.49 6.53
CA ALA A 911 29.20 21.42 5.93
C ALA A 911 30.69 21.75 5.79
N ALA A 912 31.03 23.01 5.49
CA ALA A 912 32.41 23.47 5.41
C ALA A 912 33.14 23.38 6.76
N GLU A 913 32.51 23.84 7.85
CA GLU A 913 33.11 23.76 9.19
C GLU A 913 33.25 22.31 9.67
N VAL A 914 32.28 21.46 9.34
CA VAL A 914 32.39 20.01 9.59
C VAL A 914 33.55 19.41 8.82
N GLN A 915 33.77 19.80 7.57
CA GLN A 915 34.93 19.32 6.81
C GLN A 915 36.25 19.77 7.43
N GLU A 916 36.38 21.04 7.80
CA GLU A 916 37.56 21.58 8.49
C GLU A 916 37.86 20.85 9.80
N LEU A 917 36.83 20.51 10.57
CA LEU A 917 36.95 19.68 11.78
C LEU A 917 37.64 18.35 11.46
N PHE A 918 37.16 17.60 10.46
CA PHE A 918 37.72 16.28 10.13
C PHE A 918 39.11 16.36 9.49
N ASP A 919 39.39 17.39 8.70
CA ASP A 919 40.69 17.64 8.11
C ASP A 919 41.75 18.03 9.17
N GLY A 920 41.33 18.71 10.24
CA GLY A 920 42.18 19.04 11.39
C GLY A 920 42.51 17.86 12.30
N LEU A 921 41.80 16.73 12.19
CA LEU A 921 42.06 15.55 13.02
C LEU A 921 43.26 14.73 12.51
N PRO A 922 44.19 14.31 13.38
CA PRO A 922 45.33 13.47 12.98
C PRO A 922 44.89 12.09 12.48
N ARG A 923 43.81 11.55 13.05
CA ARG A 923 43.08 10.32 12.67
C ARG A 923 41.72 10.33 13.37
N ILE A 924 40.82 9.42 12.98
CA ILE A 924 39.62 9.13 13.75
C ILE A 924 39.43 7.62 13.89
N ASP A 925 39.14 7.18 15.11
CA ASP A 925 38.89 5.76 15.44
C ASP A 925 37.50 5.54 16.01
N TYR A 926 36.93 6.58 16.63
CA TYR A 926 35.60 6.52 17.21
C TYR A 926 34.86 7.83 16.96
N LEU A 927 33.70 7.79 16.32
CA LEU A 927 32.75 8.90 16.24
C LEU A 927 31.60 8.62 17.21
N LEU A 928 31.38 9.50 18.19
CA LEU A 928 30.20 9.48 19.05
C LEU A 928 29.39 10.76 18.80
N HIS A 929 28.22 10.65 18.19
CA HIS A 929 27.39 11.80 17.88
C HIS A 929 26.12 11.83 18.73
N PHE A 930 25.93 12.88 19.53
CA PHE A 930 24.67 13.16 20.20
C PHE A 930 23.83 14.08 19.32
N THR A 931 22.70 13.55 18.84
CA THR A 931 21.80 14.28 17.94
C THR A 931 21.04 15.38 18.65
N GLY A 932 20.93 15.34 19.99
CA GLY A 932 20.10 16.26 20.75
C GLY A 932 18.70 15.71 21.01
N ASN A 933 18.00 16.34 21.95
CA ASN A 933 16.61 15.99 22.27
C ASN A 933 15.59 16.78 21.45
N VAL A 934 14.38 16.20 21.36
CA VAL A 934 13.20 16.83 20.78
C VAL A 934 12.38 17.44 21.91
N ASP A 935 12.00 18.71 21.81
CA ASP A 935 11.11 19.34 22.78
C ASP A 935 9.67 18.83 22.59
N TRP A 936 9.36 17.75 23.29
CA TRP A 936 8.07 17.08 23.22
C TRP A 936 6.89 17.90 23.77
N LYS A 937 7.16 19.01 24.47
CA LYS A 937 6.11 19.93 24.94
C LYS A 937 5.55 20.80 23.82
N ARG A 938 6.23 20.85 22.66
CA ARG A 938 5.84 21.64 21.51
C ARG A 938 5.33 20.72 20.40
N PRO A 939 4.00 20.65 20.17
CA PRO A 939 3.43 19.79 19.15
C PRO A 939 3.95 20.12 17.74
N LEU A 940 4.20 19.11 16.91
CA LEU A 940 4.62 19.31 15.51
C LEU A 940 3.52 19.98 14.67
N THR A 941 2.27 19.95 15.12
CA THR A 941 1.15 20.61 14.44
C THR A 941 1.18 22.13 14.51
N HIS A 942 1.97 22.72 15.41
CA HIS A 942 2.09 24.16 15.61
C HIS A 942 3.55 24.63 15.55
N LEU A 943 4.44 23.77 15.05
CA LEU A 943 5.86 24.08 14.99
C LEU A 943 6.13 25.03 13.80
N PRO A 944 6.86 26.14 14.00
CA PRO A 944 7.27 26.99 12.89
C PRO A 944 8.11 26.24 11.85
N PHE A 945 7.98 26.62 10.58
CA PHE A 945 8.69 25.96 9.46
C PHE A 945 10.21 25.93 9.64
N GLU A 946 10.81 27.03 10.12
CA GLU A 946 12.26 27.10 10.38
C GLU A 946 12.70 26.11 11.46
N GLU A 947 11.89 25.92 12.49
CA GLU A 947 12.19 24.96 13.56
C GLU A 947 11.99 23.51 13.10
N TRP A 948 10.99 23.26 12.25
CA TRP A 948 10.83 21.97 11.59
C TRP A 948 12.06 21.61 10.76
N ASN A 949 12.55 22.53 9.93
CA ASN A 949 13.76 22.33 9.13
C ASN A 949 14.98 22.08 10.01
N ALA A 950 15.12 22.82 11.11
CA ALA A 950 16.20 22.59 12.08
C ALA A 950 16.15 21.18 12.67
N TYR A 951 14.98 20.62 12.96
CA TYR A 951 14.87 19.23 13.40
C TYR A 951 15.18 18.23 12.28
N VAL A 952 14.66 18.46 11.08
CA VAL A 952 14.93 17.59 9.93
C VAL A 952 16.43 17.52 9.62
N ASP A 953 17.13 18.65 9.67
CA ASP A 953 18.58 18.69 9.49
C ASP A 953 19.31 17.98 10.63
N ARG A 954 18.93 18.25 11.89
CA ARG A 954 19.54 17.67 13.09
C ARG A 954 19.43 16.15 13.15
N PHE A 955 18.29 15.57 12.75
CA PHE A 955 18.04 14.13 12.86
C PHE A 955 18.19 13.36 11.54
N GLY A 956 18.44 14.07 10.44
CA GLY A 956 18.63 13.48 9.11
C GLY A 956 19.97 13.83 8.50
N PHE A 957 20.10 15.09 8.09
CA PHE A 957 21.23 15.57 7.30
C PHE A 957 22.56 15.47 8.05
N ILE A 958 22.60 16.00 9.27
CA ILE A 958 23.85 16.16 10.04
C ILE A 958 24.44 14.79 10.44
N PRO A 959 23.66 13.83 10.96
CA PRO A 959 24.17 12.49 11.23
C PRO A 959 24.80 11.85 9.99
N ARG A 960 24.15 11.97 8.81
CA ARG A 960 24.69 11.42 7.56
C ARG A 960 25.98 12.12 7.12
N LEU A 961 26.04 13.44 7.27
CA LEU A 961 27.25 14.22 6.97
C LEU A 961 28.43 13.79 7.84
N LEU A 962 28.21 13.61 9.15
CA LEU A 962 29.22 13.17 10.09
C LEU A 962 29.67 11.72 9.82
N CYS A 963 28.74 10.80 9.57
CA CYS A 963 29.06 9.42 9.19
C CYS A 963 29.92 9.40 7.92
N TRP A 964 29.53 10.14 6.88
CA TRP A 964 30.27 10.22 5.63
C TRP A 964 31.72 10.70 5.82
N GLN A 965 31.92 11.76 6.59
CA GLN A 965 33.27 12.27 6.87
C GLN A 965 34.10 11.26 7.69
N ALA A 966 33.50 10.63 8.69
CA ALA A 966 34.17 9.62 9.51
C ALA A 966 34.58 8.40 8.68
N GLU A 967 33.67 7.84 7.88
CA GLU A 967 33.93 6.69 7.00
C GLU A 967 35.10 6.98 6.06
N ARG A 968 35.09 8.15 5.38
CA ARG A 968 36.16 8.56 4.46
C ARG A 968 37.49 8.74 5.16
N ARG A 969 37.49 9.33 6.37
CA ARG A 969 38.70 9.55 7.16
C ARG A 969 39.30 8.23 7.64
N MET A 970 38.47 7.30 8.11
CA MET A 970 38.85 5.95 8.51
C MET A 970 39.46 5.17 7.34
N ASP A 971 38.78 5.16 6.18
CA ASP A 971 39.27 4.51 4.96
C ASP A 971 40.61 5.09 4.48
N ARG A 972 40.75 6.43 4.53
CA ARG A 972 41.99 7.13 4.16
C ARG A 972 43.16 6.73 5.06
N ASP A 973 42.92 6.59 6.36
CA ASP A 973 43.95 6.25 7.36
C ASP A 973 44.23 4.75 7.48
N GLY A 974 43.39 3.91 6.89
CA GLY A 974 43.39 2.47 7.17
C GLY A 974 43.08 2.17 8.64
N ALA A 975 42.20 2.96 9.25
CA ALA A 975 41.83 2.84 10.65
C ALA A 975 40.48 2.14 10.79
N ASP A 976 40.49 0.90 11.30
CA ASP A 976 39.27 0.26 11.79
C ASP A 976 38.70 1.09 12.95
N GLY A 977 37.39 1.33 12.91
CA GLY A 977 36.76 2.29 13.80
C GLY A 977 35.30 2.00 14.12
N THR A 978 34.71 2.87 14.94
CA THR A 978 33.31 2.77 15.38
C THR A 978 32.59 4.10 15.21
N ILE A 979 31.35 4.04 14.76
CA ILE A 979 30.43 5.17 14.70
C ILE A 979 29.22 4.83 15.58
N ALA A 980 28.99 5.62 16.62
CA ALA A 980 27.85 5.50 17.49
C ALA A 980 27.04 6.80 17.44
N ILE A 981 25.75 6.68 17.10
CA ILE A 981 24.80 7.79 17.13
C ILE A 981 23.93 7.62 18.38
N VAL A 982 23.80 8.67 19.17
CA VAL A 982 22.85 8.76 20.29
C VAL A 982 21.67 9.61 19.83
N GLY A 983 20.53 8.93 19.66
CA GLY A 983 19.27 9.55 19.25
C GLY A 983 18.57 10.26 20.41
N PRO A 984 17.43 10.94 20.14
CA PRO A 984 16.70 11.69 21.16
C PRO A 984 16.14 10.77 22.26
N ASP A 985 16.27 11.23 23.50
CA ASP A 985 15.82 10.56 24.72
C ASP A 985 14.28 10.53 24.83
N LEU A 986 13.74 9.37 25.23
CA LEU A 986 12.31 9.16 25.48
C LEU A 986 11.94 9.25 26.97
N SER A 987 12.90 9.45 27.87
CA SER A 987 12.66 9.50 29.31
C SER A 987 11.81 10.71 29.74
N GLY A 988 10.94 10.50 30.73
CA GLY A 988 10.07 11.55 31.27
C GLY A 988 8.91 11.98 30.36
N VAL A 989 8.74 11.38 29.18
CA VAL A 989 7.66 11.70 28.23
C VAL A 989 6.33 11.08 28.70
N PRO A 990 5.33 11.89 29.11
CA PRO A 990 4.22 11.41 29.94
C PRO A 990 3.21 10.55 29.19
N SER A 991 2.82 10.90 27.96
CA SER A 991 1.78 10.20 27.22
C SER A 991 2.25 9.59 25.90
N ILE A 992 1.42 8.69 25.34
CA ILE A 992 1.70 8.05 24.05
C ILE A 992 1.77 9.07 22.91
N ARG A 993 1.03 10.19 23.01
CA ARG A 993 0.98 11.26 22.02
C ARG A 993 2.33 11.97 21.91
N GLU A 994 2.90 12.43 23.03
CA GLU A 994 4.22 13.06 23.03
C GLU A 994 5.32 12.05 22.71
N ARG A 995 5.17 10.77 23.07
CA ARG A 995 6.13 9.73 22.66
C ARG A 995 6.16 9.51 21.15
N GLN A 996 5.01 9.55 20.46
CA GLN A 996 5.00 9.45 19.00
C GLN A 996 5.71 10.62 18.34
N LEU A 997 5.65 11.82 18.93
CA LEU A 997 6.39 12.98 18.46
C LEU A 997 7.90 12.71 18.41
N VAL A 998 8.48 12.22 19.52
CA VAL A 998 9.90 11.88 19.59
C VAL A 998 10.24 10.74 18.62
N GLN A 999 9.31 9.78 18.46
CA GLN A 999 9.50 8.66 17.53
C GLN A 999 9.58 9.06 16.07
N VAL A 1000 9.05 10.20 15.63
CA VAL A 1000 9.23 10.72 14.25
C VAL A 1000 10.72 10.80 13.92
N PHE A 1001 11.50 11.36 14.83
CA PHE A 1001 12.94 11.59 14.64
C PHE A 1001 13.78 10.35 14.99
N GLN A 1002 13.36 9.52 15.94
CA GLN A 1002 14.01 8.22 16.14
C GLN A 1002 13.84 7.31 14.90
N ALA A 1003 12.65 7.28 14.29
CA ALA A 1003 12.37 6.50 13.09
C ALA A 1003 13.16 6.97 11.87
N MET A 1004 13.58 8.25 11.84
CA MET A 1004 14.49 8.77 10.82
C MET A 1004 15.88 8.12 10.91
N LEU A 1005 16.39 7.89 12.14
CA LEU A 1005 17.74 7.38 12.40
C LEU A 1005 17.86 5.85 12.29
N ARG A 1006 16.83 5.09 12.68
CA ARG A 1006 16.88 3.61 12.71
C ARG A 1006 17.26 2.95 11.37
N PRO A 1007 16.62 3.24 10.22
CA PRO A 1007 16.98 2.62 8.95
C PRO A 1007 18.33 3.10 8.42
N ALA A 1008 18.81 4.28 8.86
CA ALA A 1008 20.09 4.83 8.43
C ALA A 1008 21.25 3.92 8.88
N VAL A 1009 21.32 3.60 10.18
CA VAL A 1009 22.41 2.75 10.70
C VAL A 1009 22.43 1.33 10.13
N ALA A 1010 21.24 0.74 9.92
CA ALA A 1010 21.13 -0.58 9.31
C ALA A 1010 21.57 -0.57 7.84
N THR A 1011 21.20 0.48 7.10
CA THR A 1011 21.59 0.64 5.69
C THR A 1011 23.09 0.89 5.55
N GLU A 1012 23.66 1.78 6.36
CA GLU A 1012 25.10 2.06 6.34
C GLU A 1012 25.93 0.82 6.69
N SER A 1013 25.53 0.07 7.73
CA SER A 1013 26.20 -1.18 8.11
C SER A 1013 26.22 -2.19 6.96
N MET A 1014 25.09 -2.36 6.26
CA MET A 1014 25.01 -3.25 5.10
C MET A 1014 25.85 -2.74 3.93
N GLU A 1015 25.86 -1.43 3.67
CA GLU A 1015 26.71 -0.81 2.65
C GLU A 1015 28.20 -1.07 2.91
N ARG A 1016 28.65 -0.86 4.14
CA ARG A 1016 30.03 -1.18 4.57
C ARG A 1016 30.35 -2.67 4.44
N ALA A 1017 29.41 -3.56 4.75
CA ALA A 1017 29.59 -5.00 4.57
C ALA A 1017 29.78 -5.37 3.09
N LEU A 1018 29.01 -4.76 2.18
CA LEU A 1018 29.15 -4.96 0.74
C LEU A 1018 30.50 -4.44 0.21
N MET A 1019 30.98 -3.31 0.70
CA MET A 1019 32.31 -2.77 0.34
C MET A 1019 33.44 -3.65 0.85
N ARG A 1020 33.36 -4.14 2.10
CA ARG A 1020 34.35 -5.09 2.65
C ARG A 1020 34.40 -6.39 1.87
N LYS A 1021 33.24 -6.87 1.42
CA LYS A 1021 33.18 -8.03 0.52
C LYS A 1021 33.90 -7.74 -0.80
N ALA A 1022 33.68 -6.57 -1.42
CA ALA A 1022 34.42 -6.18 -2.62
C ALA A 1022 35.94 -6.11 -2.39
N GLN A 1023 36.38 -5.64 -1.22
CA GLN A 1023 37.80 -5.63 -0.84
C GLN A 1023 38.36 -7.06 -0.71
N ALA A 1024 37.64 -7.96 -0.04
CA ALA A 1024 38.03 -9.37 0.09
C ALA A 1024 38.11 -10.07 -1.28
N ASP A 1025 37.21 -9.71 -2.20
CA ASP A 1025 37.17 -10.22 -3.58
C ASP A 1025 38.23 -9.56 -4.48
N GLY A 1026 39.02 -8.59 -3.98
CA GLY A 1026 40.04 -7.87 -4.75
C GLY A 1026 39.48 -6.91 -5.81
N THR A 1027 38.21 -6.53 -5.70
CA THR A 1027 37.49 -5.69 -6.68
C THR A 1027 37.23 -4.26 -6.21
N ALA A 1028 37.43 -3.97 -4.92
CA ALA A 1028 37.22 -2.63 -4.37
C ALA A 1028 38.16 -1.59 -5.02
N PRO A 1029 37.67 -0.37 -5.31
CA PRO A 1029 38.48 0.68 -5.95
C PRO A 1029 39.51 1.32 -5.00
N ALA A 1030 39.32 1.18 -3.69
CA ALA A 1030 40.15 1.75 -2.64
C ALA A 1030 40.08 0.88 -1.38
N HIS A 1031 40.94 1.17 -0.40
CA HIS A 1031 40.89 0.52 0.90
C HIS A 1031 39.58 0.81 1.63
N VAL A 1032 39.06 -0.20 2.32
CA VAL A 1032 37.81 -0.18 3.09
C VAL A 1032 38.13 -0.68 4.50
N SER A 1033 38.06 0.20 5.48
CA SER A 1033 38.27 -0.12 6.90
C SER A 1033 37.07 -0.82 7.52
N ALA A 1034 37.29 -1.59 8.58
CA ALA A 1034 36.23 -2.25 9.34
C ALA A 1034 35.57 -1.24 10.29
N VAL A 1035 34.59 -0.52 9.75
CA VAL A 1035 33.77 0.45 10.50
C VAL A 1035 32.55 -0.25 11.08
N ASN A 1036 32.42 -0.24 12.41
CA ASN A 1036 31.22 -0.65 13.13
C ASN A 1036 30.27 0.53 13.29
N ILE A 1037 28.96 0.34 13.10
CA ILE A 1037 27.97 1.43 13.20
C ILE A 1037 26.82 1.00 14.10
N GLY A 1038 26.35 1.88 15.00
CA GLY A 1038 25.21 1.58 15.88
C GLY A 1038 24.41 2.82 16.29
N LEU A 1039 23.12 2.62 16.57
CA LEU A 1039 22.23 3.66 17.14
C LEU A 1039 21.91 3.31 18.59
N ILE A 1040 22.02 4.29 19.48
CA ILE A 1040 21.66 4.19 20.89
C ILE A 1040 20.45 5.09 21.11
N LEU A 1041 19.36 4.55 21.64
CA LEU A 1041 18.15 5.33 21.96
C LEU A 1041 17.92 5.30 23.47
N PRO A 1042 18.33 6.35 24.20
CA PRO A 1042 18.07 6.48 25.63
C PRO A 1042 16.57 6.59 25.92
N GLY A 1043 16.18 6.20 27.12
CA GLY A 1043 14.78 6.16 27.53
C GLY A 1043 14.12 4.80 27.26
N ARG A 1044 13.20 4.42 28.15
CA ARG A 1044 12.37 3.22 27.95
C ARG A 1044 11.34 3.51 26.87
N THR A 1045 11.09 2.52 26.01
CA THR A 1045 10.09 2.62 24.95
C THR A 1045 8.66 2.86 25.46
N ASP A 1046 8.38 2.45 26.71
CA ASP A 1046 7.11 2.70 27.40
C ASP A 1046 7.01 4.10 28.05
N GLY A 1047 8.10 4.87 28.09
CA GLY A 1047 8.19 6.20 28.70
C GLY A 1047 8.12 6.20 30.23
N LYS A 1048 8.20 5.04 30.91
CA LYS A 1048 8.00 4.97 32.37
C LYS A 1048 9.22 5.42 33.17
N ASN A 1049 10.42 5.44 32.59
CA ASN A 1049 11.60 5.98 33.29
C ASN A 1049 11.56 7.51 33.24
N LYS A 1050 11.78 8.15 34.39
CA LYS A 1050 11.79 9.62 34.50
C LYS A 1050 13.05 10.25 33.89
N ILE A 1051 14.15 9.52 33.91
CA ILE A 1051 15.49 9.97 33.47
C ILE A 1051 16.17 8.77 32.79
N ALA A 1052 16.89 9.01 31.70
CA ALA A 1052 17.75 8.01 31.06
C ALA A 1052 18.99 7.69 31.89
N ALA A 1053 19.43 6.43 31.91
CA ALA A 1053 20.57 6.01 32.70
C ALA A 1053 21.90 6.29 31.98
N ALA A 1054 22.55 7.40 32.33
CA ALA A 1054 23.81 7.84 31.75
C ALA A 1054 24.92 6.76 31.71
N ALA A 1055 25.10 6.02 32.80
CA ALA A 1055 26.08 4.93 32.85
C ALA A 1055 25.75 3.79 31.87
N LYS A 1056 24.47 3.50 31.64
CA LYS A 1056 24.06 2.47 30.68
C LYS A 1056 24.32 2.92 29.25
N THR A 1057 23.96 4.15 28.90
CA THR A 1057 24.28 4.75 27.59
C THR A 1057 25.78 4.73 27.32
N ALA A 1058 26.60 5.14 28.29
CA ALA A 1058 28.06 5.11 28.19
C ALA A 1058 28.60 3.68 28.01
N ALA A 1059 28.07 2.70 28.74
CA ALA A 1059 28.43 1.30 28.57
C ALA A 1059 28.09 0.79 27.17
N THR A 1060 26.90 1.12 26.66
CA THR A 1060 26.48 0.75 25.31
C THR A 1060 27.39 1.37 24.24
N ALA A 1061 27.77 2.64 24.39
CA ALA A 1061 28.71 3.29 23.48
C ALA A 1061 30.08 2.58 23.48
N LEU A 1062 30.68 2.35 24.65
CA LEU A 1062 31.94 1.63 24.74
C LEU A 1062 31.87 0.20 24.21
N TRP A 1063 30.76 -0.50 24.46
CA TRP A 1063 30.56 -1.87 23.99
C TRP A 1063 30.62 -1.98 22.46
N LEU A 1064 30.13 -0.98 21.73
CA LEU A 1064 30.27 -0.91 20.27
C LEU A 1064 31.73 -0.85 19.80
N ALA A 1065 32.68 -0.40 20.63
CA ALA A 1065 34.09 -0.31 20.25
C ALA A 1065 34.79 -1.68 20.08
N GLU A 1066 34.34 -2.70 20.83
CA GLU A 1066 34.95 -4.03 20.86
C GLU A 1066 33.92 -5.13 20.55
N GLU A 1067 33.12 -5.50 21.55
CA GLU A 1067 32.22 -6.65 21.49
C GLU A 1067 31.03 -6.44 20.52
N GLY A 1068 30.58 -5.20 20.37
CA GLY A 1068 29.43 -4.83 19.54
C GLY A 1068 29.67 -4.88 18.03
N LYS A 1069 30.89 -5.19 17.58
CA LYS A 1069 31.22 -5.33 16.15
C LYS A 1069 30.40 -6.42 15.44
N GLN A 1070 29.91 -7.43 16.18
CA GLN A 1070 29.11 -8.53 15.63
C GLN A 1070 27.66 -8.13 15.31
N VAL A 1071 27.18 -7.02 15.87
CA VAL A 1071 25.80 -6.54 15.70
C VAL A 1071 25.75 -5.16 15.03
N SER A 1072 26.74 -4.85 14.19
CA SER A 1072 26.78 -3.60 13.42
C SER A 1072 25.46 -3.35 12.68
N GLY A 1073 24.92 -2.14 12.80
CA GLY A 1073 23.62 -1.73 12.26
C GLY A 1073 22.44 -1.93 13.21
N ALA A 1074 22.69 -2.42 14.43
CA ALA A 1074 21.66 -2.56 15.46
C ALA A 1074 21.30 -1.23 16.14
N VAL A 1075 20.08 -1.18 16.63
CA VAL A 1075 19.53 -0.13 17.50
C VAL A 1075 19.47 -0.69 18.91
N LEU A 1076 20.18 -0.06 19.84
CA LEU A 1076 20.37 -0.52 21.21
C LEU A 1076 19.59 0.35 22.18
N LEU A 1077 18.81 -0.31 23.05
CA LEU A 1077 17.97 0.33 24.07
C LEU A 1077 18.59 0.13 25.47
N PRO A 1078 19.41 1.08 25.98
CA PRO A 1078 20.12 0.93 27.25
C PRO A 1078 19.20 0.91 28.48
N ASP A 1079 18.04 1.57 28.41
CA ASP A 1079 17.13 1.71 29.56
C ASP A 1079 16.02 0.65 29.59
N GLU A 1080 15.96 -0.21 28.58
CA GLU A 1080 14.92 -1.23 28.47
C GLU A 1080 15.03 -2.26 29.60
N GLN A 1081 13.90 -2.85 29.99
CA GLN A 1081 13.80 -3.62 31.24
C GLN A 1081 14.78 -4.81 31.31
N ASN A 1082 15.03 -5.44 30.16
CA ASN A 1082 15.94 -6.57 30.02
C ASN A 1082 17.35 -6.16 29.58
N SER A 1083 17.68 -4.87 29.61
CA SER A 1083 19.03 -4.41 29.28
C SER A 1083 20.02 -4.79 30.39
N LEU A 1084 21.15 -5.37 29.96
CA LEU A 1084 22.27 -5.73 30.82
C LEU A 1084 23.36 -4.65 30.85
N ALA A 1085 23.10 -3.48 30.24
CA ALA A 1085 24.08 -2.42 30.11
C ALA A 1085 24.59 -1.96 31.48
N ARG A 1086 25.91 -2.06 31.68
CA ARG A 1086 26.61 -1.57 32.87
C ARG A 1086 28.06 -1.25 32.55
N LEU A 1087 28.56 -0.16 33.12
CA LEU A 1087 29.99 0.13 33.12
C LEU A 1087 30.70 -0.81 34.12
N PRO A 1088 31.98 -1.12 33.90
CA PRO A 1088 32.80 -1.81 34.89
C PRO A 1088 32.87 -0.99 36.19
N GLU A 1089 32.88 -1.69 37.33
CA GLU A 1089 33.14 -1.04 38.62
C GLU A 1089 34.51 -0.35 38.60
N GLU A 1090 34.62 0.80 39.28
CA GLU A 1090 35.91 1.43 39.45
C GLU A 1090 36.86 0.45 40.15
N PRO A 1091 38.08 0.24 39.64
CA PRO A 1091 39.03 -0.62 40.33
C PRO A 1091 39.23 -0.06 41.74
N ARG A 1092 38.81 -0.81 42.76
CA ARG A 1092 39.28 -0.61 44.12
C ARG A 1092 40.80 -0.63 44.07
N GLU A 1093 41.46 0.39 44.63
CA GLU A 1093 42.92 0.46 44.72
C GLU A 1093 43.46 -0.86 45.28
N ALA A 1094 43.96 -1.72 44.40
CA ALA A 1094 44.66 -2.94 44.79
C ALA A 1094 46.13 -2.58 44.99
N SER A 1095 46.66 -2.92 46.15
CA SER A 1095 48.02 -2.58 46.58
C SER A 1095 49.08 -3.27 45.72
N GLY A 1096 49.93 -2.47 45.08
CA GLY A 1096 51.21 -2.87 44.50
C GLY A 1096 52.30 -1.93 45.03
N SER A 1097 53.54 -2.41 45.17
CA SER A 1097 54.62 -1.60 45.77
C SER A 1097 54.96 -0.33 44.97
N MET A 1098 54.60 -0.32 43.68
CA MET A 1098 54.78 0.78 42.75
C MET A 1098 53.45 1.41 42.29
N ALA A 1099 52.34 1.10 42.96
CA ALA A 1099 51.04 1.69 42.67
C ALA A 1099 51.10 3.23 42.77
N GLY A 1100 50.56 3.92 41.76
CA GLY A 1100 50.55 5.39 41.68
C GLY A 1100 51.88 6.04 41.25
N LYS A 1101 52.94 5.26 41.01
CA LYS A 1101 54.22 5.77 40.51
C LYS A 1101 54.31 5.74 38.99
N VAL A 1102 55.02 6.69 38.40
CA VAL A 1102 55.27 6.80 36.95
C VAL A 1102 56.71 6.43 36.64
N VAL A 1103 56.92 5.43 35.80
CA VAL A 1103 58.23 4.88 35.44
C VAL A 1103 58.46 5.02 33.95
N VAL A 1104 59.54 5.70 33.54
CA VAL A 1104 59.94 5.78 32.13
C VAL A 1104 60.97 4.69 31.84
N VAL A 1105 60.80 3.91 30.76
CA VAL A 1105 61.73 2.85 30.36
C VAL A 1105 62.16 3.05 28.90
N THR A 1106 63.42 3.41 28.67
CA THR A 1106 63.96 3.55 27.31
C THR A 1106 64.26 2.18 26.69
N GLY A 1107 63.94 1.99 25.41
CA GLY A 1107 63.89 0.67 24.78
C GLY A 1107 62.77 -0.24 25.32
N GLY A 1108 61.77 0.31 26.01
CA GLY A 1108 60.79 -0.43 26.82
C GLY A 1108 59.83 -1.39 26.09
N ILE A 1109 59.87 -1.46 24.76
CA ILE A 1109 58.95 -2.30 23.96
C ILE A 1109 59.59 -3.60 23.43
N ARG A 1110 60.92 -3.78 23.54
CA ARG A 1110 61.64 -4.97 23.00
C ARG A 1110 62.58 -5.58 24.02
N ASN A 1111 62.87 -6.87 23.86
CA ASN A 1111 63.88 -7.62 24.61
C ASN A 1111 63.80 -7.36 26.13
N LEU A 1112 64.95 -7.06 26.75
CA LEU A 1112 65.05 -6.76 28.18
C LEU A 1112 64.20 -5.56 28.61
N GLY A 1113 64.10 -4.52 27.77
CA GLY A 1113 63.29 -3.34 28.08
C GLY A 1113 61.81 -3.67 28.20
N LYS A 1114 61.31 -4.60 27.38
CA LYS A 1114 59.95 -5.13 27.49
C LYS A 1114 59.74 -5.86 28.81
N GLU A 1115 60.66 -6.73 29.21
CA GLU A 1115 60.53 -7.50 30.45
C GLU A 1115 60.57 -6.58 31.68
N ILE A 1116 61.46 -5.58 31.69
CA ILE A 1116 61.50 -4.56 32.76
C ILE A 1116 60.18 -3.80 32.84
N SER A 1117 59.65 -3.38 31.68
CA SER A 1117 58.38 -2.67 31.60
C SER A 1117 57.21 -3.53 32.09
N LEU A 1118 57.18 -4.82 31.75
CA LEU A 1118 56.18 -5.77 32.24
C LEU A 1118 56.26 -5.98 33.75
N ARG A 1119 57.47 -6.00 34.33
CA ARG A 1119 57.64 -6.12 35.78
C ARG A 1119 57.18 -4.88 36.55
N PHE A 1120 57.47 -3.68 36.06
CA PHE A 1120 56.92 -2.47 36.65
C PHE A 1120 55.39 -2.41 36.53
N ALA A 1121 54.85 -2.86 35.41
CA ALA A 1121 53.40 -2.98 35.23
C ALA A 1121 52.78 -4.04 36.19
N ALA A 1122 53.47 -5.16 36.43
CA ALA A 1122 53.10 -6.18 37.44
C ALA A 1122 53.03 -5.61 38.87
N GLU A 1123 53.91 -4.67 39.20
CA GLU A 1123 53.91 -3.93 40.47
C GLU A 1123 52.96 -2.71 40.48
N ARG A 1124 52.08 -2.59 39.47
CA ARG A 1124 51.07 -1.53 39.31
C ARG A 1124 51.60 -0.12 39.05
N ALA A 1125 52.82 0.02 38.52
CA ALA A 1125 53.32 1.31 38.04
C ALA A 1125 52.62 1.76 36.74
N THR A 1126 52.60 3.08 36.51
CA THR A 1126 52.37 3.66 35.18
C THR A 1126 53.68 3.60 34.39
N VAL A 1127 53.74 2.82 33.32
CA VAL A 1127 54.98 2.60 32.56
C VAL A 1127 54.95 3.38 31.23
N VAL A 1128 55.88 4.32 31.08
CA VAL A 1128 56.13 5.02 29.82
C VAL A 1128 57.26 4.33 29.09
N ALA A 1129 56.92 3.49 28.12
CA ALA A 1129 57.90 2.85 27.25
C ALA A 1129 58.36 3.86 26.19
N ALA A 1130 59.63 4.22 26.20
CA ALA A 1130 60.21 5.16 25.24
C ALA A 1130 61.05 4.39 24.21
N SER A 1131 60.73 4.47 22.92
CA SER A 1131 61.54 3.86 21.87
C SER A 1131 61.37 4.59 20.54
N ARG A 1132 62.22 4.30 19.56
CA ARG A 1132 62.15 4.93 18.24
C ARG A 1132 60.87 4.51 17.50
N TYR A 1133 60.15 5.47 16.96
CA TYR A 1133 59.05 5.25 16.01
C TYR A 1133 59.63 4.71 14.69
N PRO A 1134 59.03 3.66 14.10
CA PRO A 1134 59.40 3.25 12.76
C PRO A 1134 59.03 4.39 11.79
N ARG A 1135 60.02 5.04 11.17
CA ARG A 1135 59.74 6.09 10.17
C ARG A 1135 59.09 5.46 8.94
N ALA A 1136 57.81 5.73 8.72
CA ALA A 1136 57.18 5.59 7.41
C ALA A 1136 57.40 6.90 6.64
N ALA A 1137 58.57 7.09 6.03
CA ALA A 1137 58.82 8.25 5.18
C ALA A 1137 59.44 7.80 3.85
N GLY A 1138 58.62 7.68 2.81
CA GLY A 1138 59.04 7.53 1.42
C GLY A 1138 59.73 6.21 1.04
N GLY A 1139 59.67 5.20 1.90
CA GLY A 1139 60.35 3.92 1.75
C GLY A 1139 59.63 2.91 0.84
N SER A 1140 60.38 1.90 0.40
CA SER A 1140 59.85 0.79 -0.41
C SER A 1140 58.71 0.05 0.32
N PRO A 1141 57.87 -0.74 -0.38
CA PRO A 1141 56.80 -1.53 0.25
C PRO A 1141 57.27 -2.40 1.44
N GLU A 1142 58.49 -2.93 1.39
CA GLU A 1142 59.10 -3.70 2.49
C GLU A 1142 59.38 -2.84 3.74
N GLU A 1143 59.79 -1.59 3.58
CA GLU A 1143 60.03 -0.68 4.71
C GLU A 1143 58.71 -0.28 5.40
N ALA A 1144 57.64 -0.13 4.61
CA ALA A 1144 56.29 0.11 5.14
C ALA A 1144 55.73 -1.11 5.88
N GLU A 1145 55.96 -2.32 5.36
CA GLU A 1145 55.57 -3.58 6.01
C GLU A 1145 56.35 -3.80 7.32
N LYS A 1146 57.65 -3.53 7.32
CA LYS A 1146 58.49 -3.55 8.53
C LYS A 1146 58.01 -2.54 9.57
N ALA A 1147 57.64 -1.33 9.16
CA ALA A 1147 57.08 -0.32 10.05
C ALA A 1147 55.74 -0.76 10.67
N ARG A 1148 54.85 -1.39 9.89
CA ARG A 1148 53.58 -1.97 10.39
C ARG A 1148 53.82 -3.09 11.40
N ALA A 1149 54.75 -4.00 11.11
CA ALA A 1149 55.11 -5.09 12.01
C ALA A 1149 55.68 -4.57 13.34
N GLU A 1150 56.51 -3.53 13.29
CA GLU A 1150 57.06 -2.90 14.49
C GLU A 1150 55.99 -2.16 15.33
N LEU A 1151 55.01 -1.53 14.69
CA LEU A 1151 53.86 -0.91 15.37
C LEU A 1151 53.02 -1.97 16.10
N SER A 1152 52.69 -3.07 15.41
CA SER A 1152 51.95 -4.20 15.96
C SER A 1152 52.67 -4.83 17.16
N ALA A 1153 53.99 -4.94 17.11
CA ALA A 1153 54.80 -5.44 18.22
C ALA A 1153 54.79 -4.49 19.44
N ALA A 1154 54.79 -3.18 19.21
CA ALA A 1154 54.67 -2.17 20.27
C ALA A 1154 53.29 -2.26 20.94
N ASP A 1155 52.22 -2.34 20.17
CA ASP A 1155 50.84 -2.51 20.67
C ASP A 1155 50.70 -3.79 21.51
N ALA A 1156 51.27 -4.91 21.03
CA ALA A 1156 51.27 -6.17 21.77
C ALA A 1156 52.04 -6.08 23.11
N ALA A 1157 53.13 -5.31 23.16
CA ALA A 1157 53.89 -5.09 24.38
C ALA A 1157 53.12 -4.23 25.39
N LEU A 1158 52.50 -3.14 24.94
CA LEU A 1158 51.67 -2.28 25.79
C LEU A 1158 50.45 -3.04 26.33
N ALA A 1159 49.78 -3.82 25.49
CA ALA A 1159 48.65 -4.66 25.89
C ALA A 1159 49.06 -5.69 26.96
N ALA A 1160 50.26 -6.27 26.84
CA ALA A 1160 50.80 -7.18 27.85
C ALA A 1160 51.08 -6.47 29.19
N MET A 1161 51.56 -5.23 29.18
CA MET A 1161 51.73 -4.42 30.39
C MET A 1161 50.39 -4.10 31.05
N ARG A 1162 49.38 -3.75 30.25
CA ARG A 1162 48.02 -3.44 30.74
C ARG A 1162 47.33 -4.64 31.39
N ARG A 1163 47.63 -5.87 30.95
CA ARG A 1163 47.11 -7.11 31.57
C ARG A 1163 47.51 -7.27 33.04
N PHE A 1164 48.64 -6.70 33.42
CA PHE A 1164 49.08 -6.68 34.81
C PHE A 1164 48.42 -5.58 35.66
N GLY A 1165 47.62 -4.72 35.02
CA GLY A 1165 46.81 -3.70 35.67
C GLY A 1165 47.56 -2.42 36.04
N GLY A 1166 48.75 -2.20 35.46
CA GLY A 1166 49.44 -0.91 35.41
C GLY A 1166 49.06 -0.12 34.14
N ARG A 1167 49.08 1.21 34.20
CA ARG A 1167 48.89 2.08 33.03
C ARG A 1167 50.13 1.97 32.13
N SER A 1168 50.00 2.00 30.80
CA SER A 1168 51.16 1.98 29.90
C SER A 1168 51.00 2.86 28.67
N LEU A 1169 52.02 3.67 28.40
CA LEU A 1169 52.09 4.59 27.28
C LEU A 1169 53.36 4.33 26.49
N TRP A 1170 53.28 4.45 25.16
CA TRP A 1170 54.46 4.49 24.31
C TRP A 1170 54.70 5.92 23.81
N ILE A 1171 55.97 6.36 23.86
CA ILE A 1171 56.40 7.66 23.35
C ILE A 1171 57.56 7.44 22.37
N ASP A 1172 57.47 8.07 21.19
CA ASP A 1172 58.58 8.12 20.24
C ASP A 1172 59.75 8.91 20.82
N ALA A 1173 60.83 8.21 21.15
CA ALA A 1173 62.04 8.82 21.64
C ALA A 1173 63.28 8.11 21.06
N ASP A 1174 63.97 8.83 20.18
CA ASP A 1174 65.37 8.54 19.86
C ASP A 1174 66.25 9.18 20.94
N VAL A 1175 66.67 8.36 21.92
CA VAL A 1175 67.46 8.85 23.06
C VAL A 1175 68.86 9.33 22.68
N SER A 1176 69.31 9.07 21.44
CA SER A 1176 70.55 9.67 20.91
C SER A 1176 70.40 11.16 20.56
N ARG A 1177 69.15 11.67 20.52
CA ARG A 1177 68.83 13.05 20.16
C ARG A 1177 68.36 13.82 21.40
N PRO A 1178 69.11 14.80 21.90
CA PRO A 1178 68.78 15.54 23.11
C PRO A 1178 67.37 16.16 23.11
N ARG A 1179 66.94 16.73 21.98
CA ARG A 1179 65.60 17.33 21.83
C ARG A 1179 64.46 16.31 22.00
N LYS A 1180 64.66 15.05 21.56
CA LYS A 1180 63.66 13.99 21.70
C LYS A 1180 63.60 13.45 23.13
N VAL A 1181 64.73 13.44 23.84
CA VAL A 1181 64.75 13.13 25.28
C VAL A 1181 64.02 14.21 26.07
N GLN A 1182 64.24 15.49 25.74
CA GLN A 1182 63.54 16.58 26.38
C GLN A 1182 62.02 16.50 26.14
N ALA A 1183 61.60 16.25 24.90
CA ALA A 1183 60.20 16.03 24.55
C ALA A 1183 59.59 14.83 25.29
N LEU A 1184 60.32 13.71 25.43
CA LEU A 1184 59.87 12.54 26.20
C LEU A 1184 59.56 12.91 27.66
N ILE A 1185 60.45 13.67 28.31
CA ILE A 1185 60.28 14.08 29.70
C ILE A 1185 59.12 15.07 29.85
N GLU A 1186 59.04 16.08 28.97
CA GLU A 1186 57.97 17.07 28.96
C GLU A 1186 56.60 16.41 28.72
N GLU A 1187 56.50 15.55 27.71
CA GLU A 1187 55.28 14.79 27.39
C GLU A 1187 54.84 13.90 28.56
N THR A 1188 55.79 13.21 29.21
CA THR A 1188 55.50 12.38 30.39
C THR A 1188 55.00 13.22 31.55
N ARG A 1189 55.64 14.36 31.84
CA ARG A 1189 55.20 15.27 32.90
C ARG A 1189 53.85 15.92 32.59
N ASN A 1190 53.61 16.28 31.33
CA ASN A 1190 52.33 16.88 30.91
C ASN A 1190 51.18 15.89 31.07
N ARG A 1191 51.41 14.60 30.78
CA ARG A 1191 50.38 13.56 30.87
C ARG A 1191 50.14 13.05 32.28
N PHE A 1192 51.18 12.93 33.10
CA PHE A 1192 51.09 12.25 34.39
C PHE A 1192 51.49 13.11 35.60
N GLY A 1193 51.91 14.37 35.38
CA GLY A 1193 52.32 15.32 36.41
C GLY A 1193 53.67 15.03 37.07
N ARG A 1194 54.20 13.80 36.96
CA ARG A 1194 55.42 13.35 37.67
C ARG A 1194 56.18 12.26 36.91
N ILE A 1195 57.43 12.04 37.31
CA ILE A 1195 58.26 10.87 36.97
C ILE A 1195 58.90 10.38 38.28
N ASP A 1196 58.64 9.13 38.65
CA ASP A 1196 59.10 8.52 39.90
C ASP A 1196 60.31 7.61 39.73
N ALA A 1197 60.43 6.99 38.56
CA ALA A 1197 61.64 6.25 38.18
C ALA A 1197 61.91 6.41 36.69
N PHE A 1198 63.19 6.37 36.32
CA PHE A 1198 63.64 6.42 34.94
C PHE A 1198 64.66 5.32 34.72
N VAL A 1199 64.33 4.36 33.87
CA VAL A 1199 65.18 3.24 33.48
C VAL A 1199 65.75 3.52 32.11
N ASN A 1200 67.05 3.81 32.08
CA ASN A 1200 67.76 3.96 30.82
C ASN A 1200 68.26 2.60 30.33
N ASN A 1201 67.50 1.94 29.47
CA ASN A 1201 67.82 0.63 28.89
C ASN A 1201 68.08 0.68 27.37
N ALA A 1202 68.07 1.87 26.77
CA ALA A 1202 68.41 2.04 25.37
C ALA A 1202 69.89 1.71 25.11
N GLY A 1203 70.12 0.70 24.27
CA GLY A 1203 71.44 0.31 23.77
C GLY A 1203 71.36 -0.03 22.28
N ALA A 1204 72.45 0.24 21.56
CA ALA A 1204 72.67 -0.35 20.24
C ALA A 1204 73.38 -1.69 20.44
N GLY A 1205 72.75 -2.79 20.03
CA GLY A 1205 73.49 -4.04 19.86
C GLY A 1205 74.53 -3.82 18.76
N GLY A 1206 75.79 -4.10 19.07
CA GLY A 1206 76.85 -4.20 18.07
C GLY A 1206 76.59 -5.36 17.12
#